data_AF-A0A075AJ57-F1
#
_entry.id   AF-A0A075AJ57-F1
#
_cell.length_a   1.000
_cell.length_b   1.000
_cell.length_c   1.000
_cell.angle_alpha   90.00
_cell.angle_beta   90.00
_cell.angle_gamma   90.00
#
_symmetry.space_group_name_H-M   'P 1'
#
loop_
_entity.id
_entity.type
_entity.pdbx_description
1 polymer ?
#
loop_
_entity_poly.entity_id
_entity_poly.type
_entity_poly.pdbx_seq_one_letter_code
_entity_poly.pdbx_strand_id
1 'polypeptide(L)'
;MSLPQCTEAVLGFSNLHLMFSPMNELVIIGVTPESAEIMWPASQSLPKPNTDAQRDGQYDLLGFMNDYVRRQILRRIASTESSGTSVRLASGIAKGLCYYVRTCRDLQPTKRYDEELNINSGVEALDIADKVSARMLVVRAGEDSPSQYLALMNAVFTAQKLRVQAFFGSTSFLHPTIAHPDFLVQLFFQATEAIDERAWKMMRNMGYKPGEGLGVNAQGLVEPVAVSKQKGRRGLGLVPKSDEPCVPQGTVIHSTDPLLVWTEGCDEASADGDKLWCWSRFQSPEKPRPPDTLHAFILPPNDPQALGPPIREMDHQSQFCSAHLLREMINYKNQLDSVSKMSVTESHQRCNPYEQIKKGIFMNRCLNLANATRALKIRALTSSVTLRSELIQLPRAAMKLANIDALLDGLFTDAVPKTSILYFADVCAGPGGFSEYLLWRRCNASSLSSCGGVSGQENSTQKDSTVPQLNAKGFGLTLIGSCDFRESDFLAGPCEAFLAHYGPDQDGDITKWRNLASFASLIARSTDRKGVHVIVADGGFDVSGRDNLQEVLSKRIYLCQCLCALITLQPGGHFLTKLFDTLTEFTAGLIFLMSQLFEELLIIKPVTSRPANSERKTAMTSAAEFAGNGLHTSPPSHCLTASGPLPPFAWLCEKSPSRKLVDWHTQHVAKPAQPMKRDQFIYRGYLVCKNLLSPILHMAGCPVPPAKVDPKVTNGLEGSGFKQKVRKPPGGDRLLVNTQDGEYGVLNPEVSGVVGELIEHFLAVNESLGSKDSVNSAGDTSPAGAQEVLRLCPPEALRGDNAFMEFFVSMNQEFLEPQCVALSKLLTFVHNQQLSDSRQGELKIACLEKWKINPTDRRQVPWPLMTFNHSAVIHGLLGDKERLKSLNMLPSEYYANTRVETFTEVNLANLDILIDSRVAIVCGTPYTTASAPSQPMMIYSRSSRNSDIHCTTDGGQWTRLDQVAQYLKPRLPPGTLVWGQPTYEYVTKSGRRKYALMIFDVVCIYGQDCRHLPFTERMELARRMADVVNFPGMDASYVRVAPLIRLRNLPSYVKGLPLLRCKDAPNHVPMNVHPDGIAFQPHSLLLVRHLAEPWSEAVSRTSGHTYYFNRTTCESTFELPPNQQYPFNQTQFARVPWVAGRPHEVSVQRLVQSIEHFCQTMDRKG
;
A
#
# COMPACT_ATOMS: atom_id res chain seq x y z
N MET A 1 -2.88 -33.02 -47.60
CA MET A 1 -2.91 -32.84 -46.14
C MET A 1 -4.33 -33.04 -45.63
N SER A 2 -4.56 -33.72 -44.51
CA SER A 2 -5.92 -33.83 -43.92
C SER A 2 -6.30 -32.57 -43.15
N LEU A 3 -7.60 -32.31 -42.96
CA LEU A 3 -8.08 -31.13 -42.22
C LEU A 3 -7.55 -31.06 -40.77
N PRO A 4 -7.45 -32.17 -40.00
CA PRO A 4 -6.78 -32.17 -38.71
C PRO A 4 -5.30 -31.78 -38.78
N GLN A 5 -4.54 -32.33 -39.75
CA GLN A 5 -3.12 -31.97 -39.94
C GLN A 5 -2.96 -30.48 -40.27
N CYS A 6 -3.82 -29.94 -41.14
CA CYS A 6 -3.84 -28.51 -41.47
C CYS A 6 -4.16 -27.64 -40.25
N THR A 7 -5.09 -28.10 -39.41
CA THR A 7 -5.46 -27.44 -38.15
C THR A 7 -4.27 -27.38 -37.20
N GLU A 8 -3.57 -28.49 -36.97
CA GLU A 8 -2.39 -28.53 -36.10
C GLU A 8 -1.23 -27.68 -36.63
N ALA A 9 -1.00 -27.64 -37.94
CA ALA A 9 0.02 -26.76 -38.54
C ALA A 9 -0.32 -25.27 -38.36
N VAL A 10 -1.58 -24.88 -38.55
CA VAL A 10 -2.04 -23.50 -38.32
C VAL A 10 -1.95 -23.12 -36.83
N LEU A 11 -2.30 -24.04 -35.92
CA LEU A 11 -2.16 -23.81 -34.47
C LEU A 11 -0.69 -23.76 -34.02
N GLY A 12 0.19 -24.56 -34.61
CA GLY A 12 1.63 -24.48 -34.37
C GLY A 12 2.22 -23.14 -34.81
N PHE A 13 1.90 -22.68 -36.02
CA PHE A 13 2.30 -21.36 -36.52
C PHE A 13 1.72 -20.22 -35.66
N SER A 14 0.45 -20.34 -35.26
CA SER A 14 -0.24 -19.41 -34.36
C SER A 14 0.48 -19.26 -33.02
N ASN A 15 0.85 -20.39 -32.40
CA ASN A 15 1.59 -20.41 -31.14
C ASN A 15 2.97 -19.79 -31.29
N LEU A 16 3.72 -20.13 -32.34
CA LEU A 16 5.03 -19.53 -32.63
C LEU A 16 4.92 -18.02 -32.82
N HIS A 17 3.89 -17.53 -33.53
CA HIS A 17 3.67 -16.10 -33.70
C HIS A 17 3.40 -15.39 -32.37
N LEU A 18 2.53 -15.94 -31.52
CA LEU A 18 2.22 -15.39 -30.19
C LEU A 18 3.41 -15.47 -29.21
N MET A 19 4.28 -16.48 -29.35
CA MET A 19 5.51 -16.62 -28.56
C MET A 19 6.61 -15.65 -29.01
N PHE A 20 6.66 -15.28 -30.30
CA PHE A 20 7.74 -14.43 -30.84
C PHE A 20 7.71 -12.99 -30.32
N SER A 21 6.52 -12.46 -30.03
CA SER A 21 6.39 -11.17 -29.34
C SER A 21 5.08 -11.08 -28.54
N PRO A 22 5.12 -10.59 -27.30
CA PRO A 22 3.93 -10.36 -26.47
C PRO A 22 3.04 -9.21 -26.94
N MET A 23 3.44 -8.51 -28.01
CA MET A 23 2.64 -7.49 -28.73
C MET A 23 1.95 -8.08 -29.97
N ASN A 24 2.22 -9.34 -30.33
CA ASN A 24 1.57 -9.98 -31.46
C ASN A 24 0.15 -10.39 -31.06
N GLU A 25 -0.83 -9.90 -31.82
CA GLU A 25 -2.22 -10.35 -31.74
C GLU A 25 -2.51 -11.34 -32.85
N LEU A 26 -3.43 -12.27 -32.59
CA LEU A 26 -3.84 -13.29 -33.55
C LEU A 26 -5.36 -13.30 -33.67
N VAL A 27 -5.84 -13.28 -34.92
CA VAL A 27 -7.21 -13.62 -35.27
C VAL A 27 -7.20 -14.86 -36.16
N ILE A 28 -8.09 -15.81 -35.85
CA ILE A 28 -8.35 -16.98 -36.68
C ILE A 28 -9.78 -16.87 -37.18
N ILE A 29 -9.97 -16.86 -38.50
CA ILE A 29 -11.28 -16.78 -39.16
C ILE A 29 -11.53 -18.09 -39.88
N GLY A 30 -12.60 -18.79 -39.50
CA GLY A 30 -13.11 -19.94 -40.25
C GLY A 30 -14.03 -19.46 -41.36
N VAL A 31 -13.88 -20.00 -42.57
CA VAL A 31 -14.74 -19.68 -43.72
C VAL A 31 -15.32 -20.99 -44.26
N THR A 32 -16.65 -21.06 -44.31
CA THR A 32 -17.44 -22.10 -44.97
C THR A 32 -18.13 -21.52 -46.22
N PRO A 33 -18.79 -22.33 -47.06
CA PRO A 33 -19.63 -21.82 -48.16
C PRO A 33 -20.77 -20.91 -47.68
N GLU A 34 -21.24 -21.11 -46.44
CA GLU A 34 -22.39 -20.43 -45.86
C GLU A 34 -21.98 -19.18 -45.08
N SER A 35 -20.91 -19.24 -44.27
CA SER A 35 -20.50 -18.14 -43.38
C SER A 35 -18.98 -17.97 -43.26
N ALA A 36 -18.56 -16.76 -42.87
CA ALA A 36 -17.20 -16.49 -42.40
C ALA A 36 -17.28 -15.97 -40.97
N GLU A 37 -16.60 -16.59 -40.02
CA GLU A 37 -16.71 -16.27 -38.59
C GLU A 37 -15.38 -16.34 -37.86
N ILE A 38 -15.22 -15.46 -36.87
CA ILE A 38 -14.03 -15.39 -36.02
C ILE A 38 -14.08 -16.58 -35.05
N MET A 39 -13.14 -17.52 -35.20
CA MET A 39 -12.94 -18.67 -34.30
C MET A 39 -12.08 -18.30 -33.10
N TRP A 40 -11.20 -17.30 -33.24
CA TRP A 40 -10.40 -16.73 -32.16
C TRP A 40 -10.14 -15.23 -32.43
N PRO A 41 -10.25 -14.32 -31.44
CA PRO A 41 -10.57 -14.56 -30.03
C PRO A 41 -12.02 -15.01 -29.76
N ALA A 42 -12.25 -15.59 -28.58
CA ALA A 42 -13.57 -16.09 -28.19
C ALA A 42 -14.56 -14.94 -27.91
N SER A 43 -15.76 -15.02 -28.51
CA SER A 43 -16.80 -13.97 -28.45
C SER A 43 -17.69 -14.01 -27.19
N GLN A 44 -17.47 -14.96 -26.28
CA GLN A 44 -18.22 -15.11 -25.02
C GLN A 44 -17.26 -15.35 -23.86
N SER A 45 -17.72 -15.05 -22.63
CA SER A 45 -16.93 -15.29 -21.42
C SER A 45 -16.54 -16.77 -21.29
N LEU A 46 -15.24 -17.04 -21.29
CA LEU A 46 -14.69 -18.39 -21.32
C LEU A 46 -15.21 -19.27 -20.16
N PRO A 47 -15.61 -20.52 -20.42
CA PRO A 47 -15.79 -21.52 -19.37
C PRO A 47 -14.49 -21.69 -18.58
N LYS A 48 -14.59 -21.92 -17.27
CA LYS A 48 -13.42 -22.28 -16.45
C LYS A 48 -12.80 -23.57 -17.01
N PRO A 49 -11.47 -23.67 -17.13
CA PRO A 49 -10.83 -24.92 -17.52
C PRO A 49 -11.12 -26.03 -16.50
N ASN A 50 -11.30 -27.27 -16.97
CA ASN A 50 -11.37 -28.43 -16.08
C ASN A 50 -10.03 -28.58 -15.36
N THR A 51 -10.08 -28.69 -14.04
CA THR A 51 -8.91 -28.65 -13.14
C THR A 51 -8.12 -29.96 -13.07
N ASP A 52 -8.49 -30.98 -13.85
CA ASP A 52 -8.07 -32.36 -13.62
C ASP A 52 -6.82 -32.77 -14.43
N ALA A 53 -6.25 -31.87 -15.23
CA ALA A 53 -5.01 -32.10 -15.96
C ALA A 53 -3.83 -31.37 -15.31
N GLN A 54 -2.88 -32.11 -14.73
CA GLN A 54 -1.57 -31.59 -14.31
C GLN A 54 -0.82 -31.02 -15.53
N ARG A 55 -0.66 -29.69 -15.63
CA ARG A 55 0.23 -29.03 -16.60
C ARG A 55 0.89 -27.78 -16.01
N ASP A 56 2.08 -27.46 -16.51
CA ASP A 56 2.88 -26.35 -16.04
C ASP A 56 2.28 -24.99 -16.44
N GLY A 57 2.02 -24.16 -15.42
CA GLY A 57 1.24 -22.92 -15.49
C GLY A 57 1.83 -21.77 -16.33
N GLN A 58 2.79 -22.05 -17.22
CA GLN A 58 3.39 -21.10 -18.15
C GLN A 58 2.84 -21.26 -19.59
N TYR A 59 2.26 -22.42 -19.96
CA TYR A 59 1.79 -22.72 -21.32
C TYR A 59 0.28 -22.98 -21.46
N ASP A 60 -0.46 -23.04 -20.35
CA ASP A 60 -1.90 -23.39 -20.32
C ASP A 60 -2.78 -22.54 -21.25
N LEU A 61 -2.43 -21.26 -21.45
CA LEU A 61 -3.18 -20.34 -22.30
C LEU A 61 -3.12 -20.71 -23.80
N LEU A 62 -1.97 -21.19 -24.29
CA LEU A 62 -1.82 -21.65 -25.67
C LEU A 62 -2.50 -23.02 -25.88
N GLY A 63 -2.39 -23.91 -24.88
CA GLY A 63 -3.14 -25.17 -24.87
C GLY A 63 -4.66 -24.93 -24.93
N PHE A 64 -5.16 -24.02 -24.09
CA PHE A 64 -6.58 -23.66 -24.06
C PHE A 64 -7.05 -23.01 -25.36
N MET A 65 -6.26 -22.11 -25.96
CA MET A 65 -6.57 -21.54 -27.29
C MET A 65 -6.70 -22.64 -28.34
N ASN A 66 -5.72 -23.55 -28.41
CA ASN A 66 -5.74 -24.67 -29.35
C ASN A 66 -6.99 -25.54 -29.17
N ASP A 67 -7.32 -25.91 -27.93
CA ASP A 67 -8.50 -26.72 -27.62
C ASP A 67 -9.83 -25.99 -27.87
N TYR A 68 -9.87 -24.66 -27.74
CA TYR A 68 -11.03 -23.87 -28.12
C TYR A 68 -11.22 -23.83 -29.64
N VAL A 69 -10.15 -23.53 -30.39
CA VAL A 69 -10.19 -23.45 -31.86
C VAL A 69 -10.52 -24.81 -32.48
N ARG A 70 -9.94 -25.91 -31.99
CA ARG A 70 -10.32 -27.29 -32.39
C ARG A 70 -11.82 -27.54 -32.23
N ARG A 71 -12.39 -27.15 -31.07
CA ARG A 71 -13.84 -27.30 -30.81
C ARG A 71 -14.70 -26.42 -31.73
N GLN A 72 -14.27 -25.22 -32.07
CA GLN A 72 -14.99 -24.38 -33.05
C GLN A 72 -14.93 -24.99 -34.46
N ILE A 73 -13.77 -25.49 -34.89
CA ILE A 73 -13.62 -26.16 -36.19
C ILE A 73 -14.54 -27.39 -36.27
N LEU A 74 -14.50 -28.28 -35.27
CA LEU A 74 -15.39 -29.45 -35.20
C LEU A 74 -16.86 -29.07 -35.23
N ARG A 75 -17.27 -28.06 -34.45
CA ARG A 75 -18.66 -27.57 -34.43
C ARG A 75 -19.12 -27.05 -35.80
N ARG A 76 -18.24 -26.39 -36.56
CA ARG A 76 -18.58 -25.84 -37.89
C ARG A 76 -18.63 -26.90 -38.97
N ILE A 77 -17.74 -27.89 -38.93
CA ILE A 77 -17.82 -29.07 -39.80
C ILE A 77 -19.16 -29.79 -39.55
N ALA A 78 -19.53 -29.99 -38.28
CA ALA A 78 -20.79 -30.64 -37.90
C ALA A 78 -22.05 -29.80 -38.17
N SER A 79 -21.93 -28.50 -38.44
CA SER A 79 -23.06 -27.59 -38.69
C SER A 79 -23.17 -27.11 -40.14
N THR A 80 -22.40 -27.67 -41.08
CA THR A 80 -22.44 -27.30 -42.50
C THR A 80 -23.12 -28.42 -43.27
N GLU A 81 -24.34 -28.19 -43.77
CA GLU A 81 -25.07 -29.19 -44.57
C GLU A 81 -24.72 -29.12 -46.08
N SER A 82 -24.05 -28.04 -46.50
CA SER A 82 -23.64 -27.80 -47.89
C SER A 82 -22.67 -28.85 -48.45
N SER A 83 -23.11 -29.54 -49.51
CA SER A 83 -22.26 -30.30 -50.45
C SER A 83 -21.49 -29.42 -51.45
N GLY A 84 -21.64 -28.09 -51.39
CA GLY A 84 -20.98 -27.14 -52.28
C GLY A 84 -19.50 -26.91 -51.97
N THR A 85 -18.66 -26.94 -53.01
CA THR A 85 -17.20 -26.73 -52.92
C THR A 85 -16.77 -25.26 -52.91
N SER A 86 -17.70 -24.32 -53.12
CA SER A 86 -17.39 -22.90 -53.31
C SER A 86 -17.23 -22.13 -51.99
N VAL A 87 -16.02 -21.64 -51.71
CA VAL A 87 -15.69 -20.93 -50.46
C VAL A 87 -16.00 -19.45 -50.59
N ARG A 88 -16.57 -18.81 -49.54
CA ARG A 88 -16.83 -17.34 -49.50
C ARG A 88 -15.58 -16.51 -49.15
N LEU A 89 -14.48 -16.72 -49.86
CA LEU A 89 -13.15 -16.22 -49.52
C LEU A 89 -13.08 -14.69 -49.34
N ALA A 90 -13.76 -13.94 -50.21
CA ALA A 90 -13.81 -12.49 -50.14
C ALA A 90 -14.39 -11.99 -48.80
N SER A 91 -15.36 -12.71 -48.22
CA SER A 91 -15.95 -12.37 -46.92
C SER A 91 -15.00 -12.63 -45.74
N GLY A 92 -14.13 -13.63 -45.84
CA GLY A 92 -13.09 -13.89 -44.85
C GLY A 92 -12.04 -12.78 -44.81
N ILE A 93 -11.53 -12.38 -45.98
CA ILE A 93 -10.55 -11.28 -46.10
C ILE A 93 -11.19 -9.95 -45.66
N ALA A 94 -12.41 -9.67 -46.09
CA ALA A 94 -13.14 -8.47 -45.64
C ALA A 94 -13.30 -8.45 -44.10
N LYS A 95 -13.66 -9.58 -43.46
CA LYS A 95 -13.72 -9.65 -41.99
C LYS A 95 -12.36 -9.48 -41.32
N GLY A 96 -11.29 -10.02 -41.90
CA GLY A 96 -9.92 -9.79 -41.42
C GLY A 96 -9.52 -8.31 -41.49
N LEU A 97 -9.84 -7.63 -42.60
CA LEU A 97 -9.56 -6.19 -42.77
C LEU A 97 -10.40 -5.32 -41.85
N CYS A 98 -11.68 -5.64 -41.67
CA CYS A 98 -12.54 -4.99 -40.69
C CYS A 98 -12.02 -5.19 -39.26
N TYR A 99 -11.49 -6.37 -38.92
CA TYR A 99 -10.85 -6.60 -37.62
C TYR A 99 -9.59 -5.76 -37.47
N TYR A 100 -8.69 -5.76 -38.46
CA TYR A 100 -7.47 -4.93 -38.47
C TYR A 100 -7.80 -3.43 -38.27
N VAL A 101 -8.70 -2.87 -39.08
CA VAL A 101 -9.11 -1.46 -38.98
C VAL A 101 -9.75 -1.16 -37.63
N ARG A 102 -10.52 -2.10 -37.08
CA ARG A 102 -11.10 -1.98 -35.73
C ARG A 102 -10.03 -1.98 -34.64
N THR A 103 -9.09 -2.94 -34.64
CA THR A 103 -7.96 -2.98 -33.68
C THR A 103 -7.15 -1.69 -33.74
N CYS A 104 -6.86 -1.19 -34.95
CA CYS A 104 -6.16 0.08 -35.14
C CYS A 104 -6.94 1.31 -34.64
N ARG A 105 -8.27 1.28 -34.66
CA ARG A 105 -9.14 2.31 -34.07
C ARG A 105 -9.20 2.19 -32.55
N ASP A 106 -9.37 0.99 -32.02
CA ASP A 106 -9.44 0.71 -30.58
C ASP A 106 -8.08 0.99 -29.87
N LEU A 107 -6.99 1.05 -30.64
CA LEU A 107 -5.65 1.53 -30.26
C LEU A 107 -5.50 3.04 -30.04
N GLN A 108 -6.51 3.86 -30.35
CA GLN A 108 -6.46 5.31 -30.12
C GLN A 108 -7.03 5.71 -28.75
N PRO A 109 -6.42 6.68 -28.03
CA PRO A 109 -6.99 7.19 -26.79
C PRO A 109 -8.29 7.95 -27.08
N THR A 110 -9.39 7.49 -26.49
CA THR A 110 -10.72 8.10 -26.66
C THR A 110 -10.78 9.53 -26.14
N LYS A 111 -10.98 10.49 -27.04
CA LYS A 111 -11.67 11.74 -26.68
C LYS A 111 -13.09 11.39 -26.23
N ARG A 112 -13.65 12.16 -25.28
CA ARG A 112 -15.08 12.09 -24.93
C ARG A 112 -15.91 12.39 -26.18
N TYR A 113 -16.97 11.62 -26.37
CA TYR A 113 -18.07 12.00 -27.25
C TYR A 113 -18.92 13.05 -26.52
N ASP A 114 -18.56 14.31 -26.72
CA ASP A 114 -19.38 15.50 -26.42
C ASP A 114 -19.08 16.55 -27.51
N GLU A 115 -19.34 16.22 -28.77
CA GLU A 115 -19.39 17.17 -29.89
C GLU A 115 -20.15 16.51 -31.06
N GLU A 116 -21.08 17.24 -31.66
CA GLU A 116 -21.98 16.72 -32.69
C GLU A 116 -21.29 16.50 -34.04
N LEU A 117 -21.94 15.69 -34.88
CA LEU A 117 -21.49 15.28 -36.21
C LEU A 117 -21.02 16.43 -37.12
N ASN A 118 -19.79 16.32 -37.63
CA ASN A 118 -19.43 16.95 -38.91
C ASN A 118 -18.41 16.10 -39.69
N ILE A 119 -18.92 15.10 -40.42
CA ILE A 119 -18.10 14.11 -41.14
C ILE A 119 -17.56 14.72 -42.43
N ASN A 120 -16.37 15.36 -42.36
CA ASN A 120 -15.88 16.22 -43.45
C ASN A 120 -14.38 16.43 -43.71
N SER A 121 -13.56 15.38 -43.64
CA SER A 121 -12.28 15.38 -44.35
C SER A 121 -11.88 13.97 -44.78
N GLY A 122 -11.55 13.80 -46.07
CA GLY A 122 -11.12 12.52 -46.65
C GLY A 122 -9.67 12.17 -46.31
N VAL A 123 -9.30 12.24 -45.02
CA VAL A 123 -7.95 12.02 -44.50
C VAL A 123 -7.97 10.90 -43.45
N GLU A 124 -8.69 9.82 -43.75
CA GLU A 124 -8.90 8.67 -42.86
C GLU A 124 -8.51 7.37 -43.57
N ALA A 125 -7.29 6.89 -43.30
CA ALA A 125 -6.86 5.47 -43.36
C ALA A 125 -5.33 5.34 -43.35
N LEU A 126 -4.59 6.22 -44.05
CA LEU A 126 -3.16 6.00 -44.34
C LEU A 126 -2.22 6.29 -43.13
N ASP A 127 -2.50 7.30 -42.32
CA ASP A 127 -1.72 7.63 -41.09
C ASP A 127 -1.81 6.57 -39.98
N ILE A 128 -2.66 5.56 -40.17
CA ILE A 128 -2.91 4.49 -39.20
C ILE A 128 -1.95 3.30 -39.44
N ALA A 129 -1.53 3.07 -40.69
CA ALA A 129 -0.74 1.91 -41.09
C ALA A 129 0.68 1.91 -40.51
N ASP A 130 1.23 3.07 -40.16
CA ASP A 130 2.61 3.20 -39.66
C ASP A 130 2.79 2.81 -38.18
N LYS A 131 1.70 2.47 -37.48
CA LYS A 131 1.74 2.04 -36.07
C LYS A 131 1.44 0.55 -35.84
N VAL A 132 0.82 -0.13 -36.81
CA VAL A 132 0.43 -1.56 -36.68
C VAL A 132 0.72 -2.32 -37.98
N SER A 133 1.78 -3.13 -37.95
CA SER A 133 2.16 -4.03 -39.04
C SER A 133 1.34 -5.32 -38.99
N ALA A 134 0.38 -5.48 -39.90
CA ALA A 134 -0.43 -6.69 -40.01
C ALA A 134 -0.08 -7.53 -41.26
N ARG A 135 -0.19 -8.85 -41.11
CA ARG A 135 -0.08 -9.82 -42.21
C ARG A 135 -1.25 -10.79 -42.15
N MET A 136 -1.71 -11.24 -43.30
CA MET A 136 -2.80 -12.20 -43.44
C MET A 136 -2.26 -13.45 -44.16
N LEU A 137 -2.42 -14.61 -43.54
CA LEU A 137 -2.19 -15.90 -44.17
C LEU A 137 -3.55 -16.52 -44.52
N VAL A 138 -3.76 -16.76 -45.81
CA VAL A 138 -4.99 -17.32 -46.36
C VAL A 138 -4.72 -18.77 -46.78
N VAL A 139 -5.30 -19.73 -46.05
CA VAL A 139 -5.20 -21.16 -46.36
C VAL A 139 -6.52 -21.63 -46.96
N ARG A 140 -6.52 -22.04 -48.23
CA ARG A 140 -7.73 -22.49 -48.94
C ARG A 140 -7.76 -24.00 -49.16
N ALA A 141 -8.92 -24.61 -48.93
CA ALA A 141 -9.16 -26.06 -49.09
C ALA A 141 -10.14 -26.41 -50.24
N GLY A 142 -10.69 -25.42 -50.94
CA GLY A 142 -11.65 -25.58 -52.03
C GLY A 142 -11.40 -24.59 -53.18
N GLU A 143 -12.21 -24.70 -54.22
CA GLU A 143 -12.13 -23.85 -55.42
C GLU A 143 -12.91 -22.53 -55.24
N ASP A 144 -12.41 -21.47 -55.87
CA ASP A 144 -13.01 -20.14 -55.79
C ASP A 144 -14.21 -20.03 -56.74
N SER A 145 -15.31 -19.41 -56.29
CA SER A 145 -16.45 -19.13 -57.15
C SER A 145 -16.14 -17.94 -58.08
N PRO A 146 -16.32 -18.05 -59.41
CA PRO A 146 -16.18 -16.92 -60.34
C PRO A 146 -17.06 -15.71 -59.96
N SER A 147 -18.22 -15.97 -59.34
CA SER A 147 -19.15 -14.94 -58.83
C SER A 147 -18.52 -13.99 -57.79
N GLN A 148 -17.46 -14.41 -57.11
CA GLN A 148 -16.81 -13.61 -56.06
C GLN A 148 -15.63 -12.79 -56.57
N TYR A 149 -15.25 -12.90 -57.85
CA TYR A 149 -14.06 -12.24 -58.40
C TYR A 149 -14.01 -10.74 -58.07
N LEU A 150 -15.10 -10.01 -58.31
CA LEU A 150 -15.17 -8.57 -58.05
C LEU A 150 -15.00 -8.24 -56.55
N ALA A 151 -15.63 -9.03 -55.67
CA ALA A 151 -15.54 -8.83 -54.22
C ALA A 151 -14.15 -9.19 -53.67
N LEU A 152 -13.52 -10.25 -54.22
CA LEU A 152 -12.18 -10.68 -53.84
C LEU A 152 -11.12 -9.66 -54.28
N MET A 153 -11.20 -9.17 -55.52
CA MET A 153 -10.32 -8.11 -56.03
C MET A 153 -10.44 -6.83 -55.19
N ASN A 154 -11.67 -6.40 -54.87
CA ASN A 154 -11.90 -5.24 -53.99
C ASN A 154 -11.31 -5.43 -52.59
N ALA A 155 -11.43 -6.62 -52.00
CA ALA A 155 -10.83 -6.93 -50.70
C ALA A 155 -9.29 -6.91 -50.75
N VAL A 156 -8.67 -7.50 -51.79
CA VAL A 156 -7.21 -7.52 -51.96
C VAL A 156 -6.64 -6.12 -52.23
N PHE A 157 -7.27 -5.32 -53.09
CA PHE A 157 -6.86 -3.93 -53.29
C PHE A 157 -7.03 -3.09 -52.01
N THR A 158 -8.05 -3.37 -51.19
CA THR A 158 -8.22 -2.72 -49.88
C THR A 158 -7.09 -3.12 -48.92
N ALA A 159 -6.69 -4.40 -48.89
CA ALA A 159 -5.55 -4.85 -48.10
C ALA A 159 -4.25 -4.14 -48.50
N GLN A 160 -3.96 -4.07 -49.81
CA GLN A 160 -2.80 -3.36 -50.35
C GLN A 160 -2.81 -1.87 -50.00
N LYS A 161 -3.97 -1.19 -50.15
CA LYS A 161 -4.12 0.23 -49.78
C LYS A 161 -3.90 0.49 -48.29
N LEU A 162 -4.21 -0.49 -47.44
CA LEU A 162 -3.95 -0.47 -45.99
C LEU A 162 -2.55 -1.00 -45.60
N ARG A 163 -1.66 -1.26 -46.57
CA ARG A 163 -0.31 -1.86 -46.37
C ARG A 163 -0.32 -3.24 -45.70
N VAL A 164 -1.45 -3.95 -45.69
CA VAL A 164 -1.57 -5.31 -45.13
C VAL A 164 -1.15 -6.34 -46.17
N GLN A 165 -0.10 -7.12 -45.86
CA GLN A 165 0.38 -8.17 -46.76
C GLN A 165 -0.49 -9.43 -46.64
N ALA A 166 -1.15 -9.82 -47.73
CA ALA A 166 -1.94 -11.06 -47.81
C ALA A 166 -1.21 -12.14 -48.61
N PHE A 167 -0.94 -13.28 -47.98
CA PHE A 167 -0.27 -14.44 -48.56
C PHE A 167 -1.29 -15.56 -48.78
N PHE A 168 -1.37 -16.09 -49.99
CA PHE A 168 -2.32 -17.14 -50.37
C PHE A 168 -1.61 -18.48 -50.53
N GLY A 169 -1.95 -19.46 -49.67
CA GLY A 169 -1.43 -20.83 -49.74
C GLY A 169 -2.50 -21.83 -50.18
N SER A 170 -2.14 -22.73 -51.10
CA SER A 170 -2.95 -23.92 -51.40
C SER A 170 -2.55 -25.10 -50.52
N THR A 171 -3.46 -26.05 -50.32
CA THR A 171 -3.24 -27.31 -49.59
C THR A 171 -2.15 -28.22 -50.19
N SER A 172 -1.67 -27.92 -51.40
CA SER A 172 -0.60 -28.65 -52.10
C SER A 172 0.79 -28.44 -51.49
N PHE A 173 1.03 -27.33 -50.77
CA PHE A 173 2.35 -26.96 -50.25
C PHE A 173 2.69 -27.52 -48.85
N LEU A 174 1.78 -28.27 -48.23
CA LEU A 174 1.94 -28.78 -46.86
C LEU A 174 2.09 -30.32 -46.85
N HIS A 175 3.30 -30.78 -47.15
CA HIS A 175 3.72 -32.18 -47.06
C HIS A 175 4.14 -32.55 -45.61
N PRO A 176 4.04 -33.80 -45.12
CA PRO A 176 4.19 -34.12 -43.69
C PRO A 176 5.60 -33.97 -43.07
N THR A 177 6.61 -33.52 -43.81
CA THR A 177 8.01 -33.45 -43.34
C THR A 177 8.32 -32.20 -42.47
N ILE A 178 7.29 -31.55 -41.92
CA ILE A 178 7.38 -30.28 -41.18
C ILE A 178 7.78 -30.55 -39.73
N ALA A 179 9.07 -30.83 -39.51
CA ALA A 179 9.67 -30.99 -38.18
C ALA A 179 10.97 -30.18 -37.97
N HIS A 180 11.42 -29.39 -38.96
CA HIS A 180 12.59 -28.51 -38.84
C HIS A 180 12.18 -27.03 -38.94
N PRO A 181 12.59 -26.15 -38.00
CA PRO A 181 12.15 -24.75 -37.97
C PRO A 181 12.65 -23.91 -39.17
N ASP A 182 13.76 -24.28 -39.80
CA ASP A 182 14.37 -23.49 -40.89
C ASP A 182 13.57 -23.54 -42.21
N PHE A 183 12.78 -24.59 -42.44
CA PHE A 183 12.09 -24.79 -43.73
C PHE A 183 10.89 -23.84 -43.92
N LEU A 184 10.30 -23.33 -42.83
CA LEU A 184 9.21 -22.34 -42.90
C LEU A 184 9.66 -20.98 -43.43
N VAL A 185 10.96 -20.66 -43.34
CA VAL A 185 11.54 -19.45 -43.95
C VAL A 185 11.66 -19.60 -45.47
N GLN A 186 11.82 -20.83 -45.96
CA GLN A 186 12.01 -21.14 -47.38
C GLN A 186 10.70 -21.13 -48.17
N LEU A 187 9.59 -21.54 -47.55
CA LEU A 187 8.25 -21.44 -48.14
C LEU A 187 7.83 -19.99 -48.43
N PHE A 188 8.44 -19.02 -47.73
CA PHE A 188 8.25 -17.58 -47.95
C PHE A 188 8.93 -17.04 -49.23
N PHE A 189 9.74 -17.86 -49.92
CA PHE A 189 10.59 -17.44 -51.06
C PHE A 189 10.22 -18.04 -52.42
N GLN A 190 9.30 -19.03 -52.50
CA GLN A 190 9.00 -19.76 -53.74
C GLN A 190 7.53 -19.70 -54.22
N ALA A 191 6.68 -18.87 -53.61
CA ALA A 191 5.26 -18.77 -53.95
C ALA A 191 4.92 -17.70 -55.03
N THR A 192 5.79 -17.52 -56.05
CA THR A 192 5.59 -16.52 -57.12
C THR A 192 5.29 -17.09 -58.51
N GLU A 193 5.37 -18.41 -58.72
CA GLU A 193 5.19 -19.02 -60.04
C GLU A 193 3.99 -20.00 -60.09
N ALA A 194 2.78 -19.44 -60.23
CA ALA A 194 1.61 -20.08 -60.86
C ALA A 194 0.43 -19.08 -60.97
N ILE A 195 0.62 -17.95 -61.67
CA ILE A 195 -0.49 -17.07 -62.05
C ILE A 195 -1.08 -17.57 -63.38
N ASP A 196 -2.37 -17.91 -63.37
CA ASP A 196 -3.15 -18.45 -64.49
C ASP A 196 -2.93 -17.66 -65.80
N GLU A 197 -2.72 -18.38 -66.90
CA GLU A 197 -2.54 -17.83 -68.25
C GLU A 197 -3.70 -16.89 -68.66
N ARG A 198 -4.92 -17.15 -68.16
CA ARG A 198 -6.08 -16.27 -68.36
C ARG A 198 -5.92 -14.92 -67.70
N ALA A 199 -5.35 -14.85 -66.49
CA ALA A 199 -5.10 -13.60 -65.79
C ALA A 199 -4.07 -12.75 -66.57
N TRP A 200 -2.99 -13.38 -67.05
CA TRP A 200 -2.00 -12.71 -67.89
C TRP A 200 -2.56 -12.19 -69.22
N LYS A 201 -3.43 -12.97 -69.88
CA LYS A 201 -4.11 -12.55 -71.12
C LYS A 201 -5.05 -11.38 -70.88
N MET A 202 -5.72 -11.35 -69.73
CA MET A 202 -6.62 -10.25 -69.33
C MET A 202 -5.85 -8.98 -68.94
N MET A 203 -4.71 -9.10 -68.25
CA MET A 203 -3.83 -7.96 -67.92
C MET A 203 -3.26 -7.29 -69.19
N ARG A 204 -2.82 -8.06 -70.19
CA ARG A 204 -2.36 -7.50 -71.48
C ARG A 204 -3.47 -6.72 -72.19
N ASN A 205 -4.70 -7.22 -72.16
CA ASN A 205 -5.86 -6.50 -72.72
C ASN A 205 -6.21 -5.21 -71.94
N MET A 206 -5.74 -5.06 -70.69
CA MET A 206 -5.87 -3.85 -69.88
C MET A 206 -4.61 -2.95 -69.94
N GLY A 207 -3.71 -3.18 -70.90
CA GLY A 207 -2.55 -2.32 -71.17
C GLY A 207 -1.25 -2.70 -70.44
N TYR A 208 -1.20 -3.84 -69.73
CA TYR A 208 0.03 -4.31 -69.11
C TYR A 208 1.07 -4.76 -70.14
N LYS A 209 2.33 -4.30 -69.98
CA LYS A 209 3.50 -4.79 -70.71
C LYS A 209 4.47 -5.53 -69.77
N PRO A 210 5.11 -6.62 -70.21
CA PRO A 210 6.14 -7.30 -69.42
C PRO A 210 7.30 -6.34 -69.10
N GLY A 211 7.64 -6.20 -67.81
CA GLY A 211 8.70 -5.30 -67.35
C GLY A 211 8.29 -3.85 -67.06
N GLU A 212 7.00 -3.51 -67.16
CA GLU A 212 6.46 -2.20 -66.74
C GLU A 212 5.48 -2.36 -65.57
N GLY A 213 5.29 -1.28 -64.79
CA GLY A 213 4.40 -1.28 -63.62
C GLY A 213 2.91 -1.30 -64.01
N LEU A 214 2.06 -1.94 -63.21
CA LEU A 214 0.64 -2.05 -63.55
C LEU A 214 -0.10 -0.69 -63.43
N GLY A 215 -0.60 -0.17 -64.56
CA GLY A 215 -1.43 1.04 -64.63
C GLY A 215 -1.17 1.86 -65.90
N VAL A 216 -2.09 2.77 -66.25
CA VAL A 216 -2.04 3.57 -67.51
C VAL A 216 -0.73 4.37 -67.69
N ASN A 217 -0.06 4.71 -66.58
CA ASN A 217 1.19 5.47 -66.56
C ASN A 217 2.40 4.65 -66.05
N ALA A 218 2.38 3.31 -66.16
CA ALA A 218 3.45 2.41 -65.71
C ALA A 218 3.86 2.51 -64.21
N GLN A 219 2.98 3.07 -63.37
CA GLN A 219 3.27 3.53 -62.00
C GLN A 219 3.18 2.46 -60.88
N GLY A 220 3.19 1.18 -61.25
CA GLY A 220 3.32 0.05 -60.31
C GLY A 220 4.79 -0.32 -60.08
N LEU A 221 5.10 -0.98 -58.95
CA LEU A 221 6.44 -1.53 -58.70
C LEU A 221 6.71 -2.74 -59.61
N VAL A 222 7.88 -2.76 -60.27
CA VAL A 222 8.25 -3.77 -61.27
C VAL A 222 9.02 -4.95 -60.68
N GLU A 223 9.86 -4.72 -59.67
CA GLU A 223 10.66 -5.78 -59.02
C GLU A 223 10.14 -6.15 -57.62
N PRO A 224 10.20 -7.43 -57.23
CA PRO A 224 9.98 -7.85 -55.85
C PRO A 224 11.05 -7.27 -54.93
N VAL A 225 10.63 -6.60 -53.84
CA VAL A 225 11.56 -6.07 -52.84
C VAL A 225 12.30 -7.23 -52.16
N ALA A 226 13.58 -7.41 -52.49
CA ALA A 226 14.41 -8.47 -51.94
C ALA A 226 14.50 -8.39 -50.40
N VAL A 227 14.47 -9.55 -49.75
CA VAL A 227 14.54 -9.63 -48.27
C VAL A 227 15.90 -9.11 -47.80
N SER A 228 15.89 -7.98 -47.08
CA SER A 228 17.09 -7.41 -46.46
C SER A 228 17.71 -8.40 -45.46
N LYS A 229 18.83 -9.00 -45.85
CA LYS A 229 19.67 -9.86 -44.99
C LYS A 229 20.69 -9.04 -44.18
N GLN A 230 20.29 -7.93 -43.58
CA GLN A 230 21.16 -7.16 -42.68
C GLN A 230 20.38 -6.60 -41.47
N LYS A 231 20.70 -7.15 -40.29
CA LYS A 231 20.29 -6.58 -39.00
C LYS A 231 21.11 -5.31 -38.74
N GLY A 232 20.46 -4.16 -38.89
CA GLY A 232 20.96 -2.87 -38.43
C GLY A 232 21.90 -2.13 -39.39
N ARG A 233 21.35 -1.19 -40.15
CA ARG A 233 21.93 0.16 -40.32
C ARG A 233 20.86 1.16 -40.75
N ARG A 234 21.14 2.44 -40.49
CA ARG A 234 20.31 3.59 -40.89
C ARG A 234 20.26 3.67 -42.43
N GLY A 235 19.12 4.08 -43.00
CA GLY A 235 18.90 4.05 -44.45
C GLY A 235 19.77 5.01 -45.26
N LEU A 236 20.01 4.67 -46.53
CA LEU A 236 20.60 5.55 -47.53
C LEU A 236 19.48 6.27 -48.31
N GLY A 237 19.61 7.57 -48.52
CA GLY A 237 18.59 8.42 -49.15
C GLY A 237 18.68 9.91 -48.84
N LEU A 238 19.50 10.30 -47.86
CA LEU A 238 19.90 11.69 -47.65
C LEU A 238 21.19 11.96 -48.45
N VAL A 239 21.08 12.74 -49.52
CA VAL A 239 22.24 13.32 -50.22
C VAL A 239 22.85 14.38 -49.29
N PRO A 240 24.19 14.45 -49.12
CA PRO A 240 24.80 15.45 -48.25
C PRO A 240 24.63 16.83 -48.88
N LYS A 241 24.10 17.79 -48.13
CA LYS A 241 24.52 19.18 -48.32
C LYS A 241 25.85 19.32 -47.60
N SER A 242 26.89 19.61 -48.38
CA SER A 242 28.19 20.01 -47.87
C SER A 242 28.10 21.35 -47.14
N ASP A 243 29.10 21.59 -46.30
CA ASP A 243 29.46 22.87 -45.69
C ASP A 243 28.76 23.26 -44.37
N GLU A 244 28.75 22.33 -43.41
CA GLU A 244 29.13 22.67 -42.02
C GLU A 244 30.27 21.74 -41.54
N PRO A 245 31.18 22.19 -40.65
CA PRO A 245 32.44 21.48 -40.40
C PRO A 245 32.29 20.17 -39.63
N CYS A 246 33.18 19.21 -39.89
CA CYS A 246 33.26 17.94 -39.16
C CYS A 246 33.41 18.14 -37.65
N VAL A 247 32.40 17.70 -36.88
CA VAL A 247 32.54 17.45 -35.44
C VAL A 247 32.97 15.98 -35.24
N PRO A 248 33.96 15.67 -34.37
CA PRO A 248 34.52 14.32 -34.27
C PRO A 248 33.56 13.25 -33.73
N GLN A 249 33.94 11.98 -33.91
CA GLN A 249 33.34 10.86 -33.17
C GLN A 249 33.60 11.01 -31.67
N GLY A 250 32.66 11.57 -30.90
CA GLY A 250 32.80 11.60 -29.44
C GLY A 250 31.99 12.65 -28.67
N THR A 251 30.65 12.61 -28.71
CA THR A 251 29.76 12.87 -27.54
C THR A 251 28.30 12.66 -27.97
N VAL A 252 27.59 11.74 -27.33
CA VAL A 252 26.13 11.53 -27.51
C VAL A 252 25.32 12.35 -26.49
N ILE A 253 26.00 12.89 -25.48
CA ILE A 253 25.46 13.66 -24.37
C ILE A 253 25.92 15.10 -24.55
N HIS A 254 24.98 16.05 -24.49
CA HIS A 254 25.29 17.48 -24.55
C HIS A 254 25.53 17.99 -23.12
N SER A 255 26.77 18.32 -22.80
CA SER A 255 27.16 18.89 -21.50
C SER A 255 28.12 20.05 -21.73
N THR A 256 28.03 21.07 -20.88
CA THR A 256 29.01 22.16 -20.84
C THR A 256 30.20 21.84 -19.94
N ASP A 257 30.16 20.72 -19.20
CA ASP A 257 31.16 20.30 -18.23
C ASP A 257 31.49 18.80 -18.34
N PRO A 258 32.58 18.43 -19.03
CA PRO A 258 32.97 17.03 -19.21
C PRO A 258 33.20 16.25 -17.91
N LEU A 259 33.46 16.92 -16.78
CA LEU A 259 33.65 16.26 -15.48
C LEU A 259 32.33 15.67 -14.93
N LEU A 260 31.18 16.20 -15.35
CA LEU A 260 29.85 15.74 -14.95
C LEU A 260 29.30 14.61 -15.86
N VAL A 261 30.06 14.20 -16.87
CA VAL A 261 29.69 13.13 -17.81
C VAL A 261 30.21 11.79 -17.32
N TRP A 262 29.32 10.85 -17.03
CA TRP A 262 29.68 9.50 -16.60
C TRP A 262 30.52 8.77 -17.65
N THR A 263 31.57 8.10 -17.18
CA THR A 263 32.42 7.20 -17.96
C THR A 263 32.47 5.81 -17.30
N GLU A 264 32.71 4.77 -18.10
CA GLU A 264 32.68 3.40 -17.60
C GLU A 264 33.80 3.16 -16.57
N GLY A 265 33.40 2.77 -15.36
CA GLY A 265 34.33 2.56 -14.23
C GLY A 265 34.55 3.79 -13.33
N CYS A 266 33.98 4.96 -13.62
CA CYS A 266 34.14 6.14 -12.76
C CYS A 266 33.16 6.19 -11.57
N ASP A 267 32.19 5.27 -11.47
CA ASP A 267 31.19 5.24 -10.40
C ASP A 267 31.47 4.14 -9.37
N GLU A 268 31.85 4.55 -8.17
CA GLU A 268 31.94 3.66 -7.00
C GLU A 268 30.54 3.35 -6.45
N ALA A 269 30.29 2.06 -6.16
CA ALA A 269 29.04 1.59 -5.57
C ALA A 269 29.34 0.58 -4.46
N SER A 270 28.74 0.78 -3.28
CA SER A 270 28.96 -0.01 -2.07
C SER A 270 27.68 -0.06 -1.24
N ALA A 271 27.54 -1.05 -0.35
CA ALA A 271 26.49 -1.06 0.66
C ALA A 271 26.59 0.12 1.65
N ASP A 272 27.75 0.79 1.70
CA ASP A 272 28.01 2.02 2.47
C ASP A 272 27.96 3.30 1.63
N GLY A 273 27.46 3.24 0.39
CA GLY A 273 27.34 4.38 -0.51
C GLY A 273 26.22 5.39 -0.18
N ASP A 274 25.64 5.32 1.02
CA ASP A 274 24.63 6.28 1.50
C ASP A 274 25.28 7.67 1.69
N LYS A 275 24.60 8.76 1.30
CA LYS A 275 25.05 10.12 1.65
C LYS A 275 24.24 10.67 2.81
N LEU A 276 24.93 11.31 3.75
CA LEU A 276 24.43 11.81 5.02
C LEU A 276 25.08 13.17 5.29
N TRP A 277 24.24 14.19 5.48
CA TRP A 277 24.66 15.52 5.94
C TRP A 277 24.00 15.78 7.29
N CYS A 278 24.77 16.18 8.30
CA CYS A 278 24.31 16.47 9.65
C CYS A 278 24.40 17.96 9.95
N TRP A 279 23.35 18.50 10.56
CA TRP A 279 23.30 19.85 11.11
C TRP A 279 22.78 19.84 12.54
N SER A 280 23.50 20.52 13.44
CA SER A 280 22.97 20.93 14.73
C SER A 280 23.35 22.38 15.02
N ARG A 281 22.40 23.13 15.56
CA ARG A 281 22.66 24.44 16.17
C ARG A 281 23.40 24.31 17.51
N PHE A 282 23.28 23.18 18.19
CA PHE A 282 23.80 22.95 19.54
C PHE A 282 25.22 22.39 19.48
N GLN A 283 26.17 23.22 19.02
CA GLN A 283 27.59 22.87 18.90
C GLN A 283 28.34 22.95 20.26
N SER A 284 27.64 23.32 21.34
CA SER A 284 28.14 23.42 22.71
C SER A 284 27.79 22.16 23.51
N PRO A 285 28.62 21.70 24.48
CA PRO A 285 28.31 20.57 25.35
C PRO A 285 27.17 20.83 26.37
N GLU A 286 26.56 22.02 26.38
CA GLU A 286 25.37 22.29 27.18
C GLU A 286 24.14 21.54 26.64
N LYS A 287 23.21 21.17 27.55
CA LYS A 287 21.99 20.45 27.15
C LYS A 287 21.17 21.31 26.16
N PRO A 288 20.83 20.81 24.97
CA PRO A 288 20.11 21.57 23.95
C PRO A 288 18.74 22.03 24.45
N ARG A 289 18.37 23.27 24.09
CA ARG A 289 17.09 23.90 24.43
C ARG A 289 16.59 24.69 23.23
N PRO A 290 15.28 24.68 22.92
CA PRO A 290 14.76 25.51 21.86
C PRO A 290 14.83 26.99 22.27
N PRO A 291 14.78 27.95 21.33
CA PRO A 291 14.63 29.36 21.65
C PRO A 291 13.38 29.63 22.52
N ASP A 292 13.40 30.68 23.35
CA ASP A 292 12.24 31.06 24.15
C ASP A 292 11.05 31.50 23.28
N THR A 293 11.32 32.02 22.07
CA THR A 293 10.34 32.42 21.05
C THR A 293 10.94 32.35 19.64
N LEU A 294 10.09 32.21 18.62
CA LEU A 294 10.44 32.23 17.20
C LEU A 294 10.02 33.53 16.49
N HIS A 295 9.52 34.55 17.19
CA HIS A 295 9.07 35.80 16.56
C HIS A 295 10.10 36.49 15.64
N ALA A 296 11.41 36.34 15.91
CA ALA A 296 12.47 36.87 15.05
C ALA A 296 12.77 36.01 13.80
N PHE A 297 12.31 34.76 13.77
CA PHE A 297 12.57 33.78 12.72
C PHE A 297 11.34 33.51 11.84
N ILE A 298 10.13 33.80 12.33
CA ILE A 298 8.86 33.58 11.64
C ILE A 298 8.48 34.82 10.81
N LEU A 299 8.07 34.60 9.55
CA LEU A 299 7.55 35.66 8.67
C LEU A 299 6.09 35.37 8.28
N PRO A 300 5.10 36.15 8.76
CA PRO A 300 3.68 35.89 8.51
C PRO A 300 3.33 35.80 7.01
N PRO A 301 2.42 34.91 6.59
CA PRO A 301 2.10 34.65 5.17
C PRO A 301 1.34 35.79 4.44
N ASN A 302 1.13 36.92 5.13
CA ASN A 302 0.55 38.14 4.59
C ASN A 302 1.56 39.31 4.55
N ASP A 303 2.78 39.10 5.07
CA ASP A 303 3.82 40.10 5.03
C ASP A 303 4.29 40.29 3.58
N PRO A 304 4.50 41.53 3.09
CA PRO A 304 5.03 41.78 1.75
C PRO A 304 6.35 41.06 1.45
N GLN A 305 7.18 40.76 2.45
CA GLN A 305 8.45 40.05 2.29
C GLN A 305 8.28 38.53 2.13
N ALA A 306 7.16 37.97 2.60
CA ALA A 306 6.81 36.55 2.43
C ALA A 306 6.27 36.25 1.03
N LEU A 307 5.77 37.29 0.35
CA LEU A 307 5.03 37.20 -0.90
C LEU A 307 5.91 37.54 -2.10
N GLY A 308 5.70 36.83 -3.21
CA GLY A 308 6.38 37.09 -4.48
C GLY A 308 5.65 36.51 -5.68
N PRO A 309 6.17 36.71 -6.90
CA PRO A 309 5.59 36.12 -8.11
C PRO A 309 5.75 34.57 -8.10
N PRO A 310 4.74 33.80 -8.51
CA PRO A 310 4.82 32.34 -8.58
C PRO A 310 6.03 31.85 -9.37
N ILE A 311 6.77 30.87 -8.83
CA ILE A 311 7.94 30.28 -9.49
C ILE A 311 7.47 29.39 -10.65
N ARG A 312 7.85 29.76 -11.88
CA ARG A 312 7.48 29.03 -13.11
C ARG A 312 8.61 28.21 -13.72
N GLU A 313 9.86 28.53 -13.38
CA GLU A 313 11.08 27.90 -13.89
C GLU A 313 12.12 27.83 -12.76
N MET A 314 12.96 26.80 -12.75
CA MET A 314 13.95 26.59 -11.67
C MET A 314 15.33 27.16 -11.99
N ASP A 315 15.60 27.54 -13.24
CA ASP A 315 16.90 27.95 -13.79
C ASP A 315 17.52 29.19 -13.11
N HIS A 316 16.74 29.89 -12.29
CA HIS A 316 17.13 31.05 -11.49
C HIS A 316 17.16 30.80 -9.98
N GLN A 317 16.83 29.59 -9.51
CA GLN A 317 16.82 29.21 -8.08
C GLN A 317 18.21 28.76 -7.60
N SER A 318 19.25 29.54 -7.92
CA SER A 318 20.66 29.23 -7.58
C SER A 318 21.15 29.93 -6.32
N GLN A 319 20.26 30.29 -5.40
CA GLN A 319 20.63 30.97 -4.14
C GLN A 319 21.39 30.03 -3.17
N PHE A 320 21.11 28.72 -3.26
CA PHE A 320 21.67 27.71 -2.35
C PHE A 320 22.57 26.69 -3.07
N CYS A 321 22.99 26.95 -4.32
CA CYS A 321 23.85 26.06 -5.09
C CYS A 321 24.60 26.80 -6.21
N SER A 322 25.55 26.13 -6.87
CA SER A 322 26.19 26.72 -8.07
C SER A 322 25.20 26.84 -9.22
N ALA A 323 25.09 28.05 -9.79
CA ALA A 323 24.28 28.32 -10.97
C ALA A 323 24.72 27.51 -12.21
N HIS A 324 25.98 27.06 -12.25
CA HIS A 324 26.50 26.15 -13.28
C HIS A 324 25.94 24.74 -13.09
N LEU A 325 26.10 24.16 -11.89
CA LEU A 325 25.59 22.81 -11.56
C LEU A 325 24.07 22.71 -11.73
N LEU A 326 23.32 23.75 -11.35
CA LEU A 326 21.88 23.80 -11.53
C LEU A 326 21.47 23.72 -13.00
N ARG A 327 22.14 24.47 -13.88
CA ARG A 327 21.88 24.45 -15.32
C ARG A 327 22.27 23.12 -15.96
N GLU A 328 23.40 22.53 -15.57
CA GLU A 328 23.79 21.20 -16.07
C GLU A 328 22.81 20.11 -15.62
N MET A 329 22.36 20.11 -14.35
CA MET A 329 21.30 19.19 -13.90
C MET A 329 20.02 19.36 -14.74
N ILE A 330 19.55 20.60 -14.92
CA ILE A 330 18.33 20.89 -15.70
C ILE A 330 18.52 20.48 -17.17
N ASN A 331 19.69 20.74 -17.76
CA ASN A 331 20.06 20.30 -19.12
C ASN A 331 19.96 18.77 -19.27
N TYR A 332 20.53 17.99 -18.34
CA TYR A 332 20.41 16.53 -18.37
C TYR A 332 18.96 16.03 -18.18
N LYS A 333 18.19 16.65 -17.28
CA LYS A 333 16.75 16.36 -17.11
C LYS A 333 15.99 16.61 -18.41
N ASN A 334 16.19 17.78 -19.04
CA ASN A 334 15.54 18.19 -20.28
C ASN A 334 15.94 17.33 -21.50
N GLN A 335 17.18 16.82 -21.57
CA GLN A 335 17.58 15.86 -22.60
C GLN A 335 16.77 14.56 -22.49
N LEU A 336 16.53 14.08 -21.27
CA LEU A 336 15.76 12.86 -21.02
C LEU A 336 14.25 13.02 -21.30
N ASP A 337 13.69 14.24 -21.30
CA ASP A 337 12.29 14.50 -21.71
C ASP A 337 12.00 14.08 -23.16
N SER A 338 13.03 14.04 -24.01
CA SER A 338 12.92 13.57 -25.40
C SER A 338 12.83 12.05 -25.52
N VAL A 339 13.08 11.31 -24.42
CA VAL A 339 13.19 9.85 -24.39
C VAL A 339 11.92 9.22 -23.84
N SER A 340 11.43 8.14 -24.47
CA SER A 340 10.24 7.44 -23.99
C SER A 340 10.39 6.85 -22.57
N LYS A 341 9.34 7.03 -21.75
CA LYS A 341 9.11 6.40 -20.44
C LYS A 341 9.60 4.96 -20.30
N MET A 342 9.34 4.12 -21.32
CA MET A 342 9.72 2.70 -21.28
C MET A 342 11.23 2.54 -21.36
N SER A 343 11.88 3.17 -22.34
CA SER A 343 13.35 3.15 -22.48
C SER A 343 14.05 3.70 -21.24
N VAL A 344 13.54 4.81 -20.66
CA VAL A 344 14.04 5.37 -19.39
C VAL A 344 13.90 4.35 -18.25
N THR A 345 12.75 3.66 -18.15
CA THR A 345 12.50 2.68 -17.07
C THR A 345 13.36 1.41 -17.20
N GLU A 346 13.55 0.90 -18.42
CA GLU A 346 14.40 -0.26 -18.71
C GLU A 346 15.89 0.08 -18.54
N SER A 347 16.29 1.30 -18.86
CA SER A 347 17.66 1.78 -18.63
C SER A 347 17.96 1.97 -17.15
N HIS A 348 17.02 2.53 -16.37
CA HIS A 348 17.10 2.55 -14.90
C HIS A 348 17.36 1.17 -14.30
N GLN A 349 16.69 0.13 -14.81
CA GLN A 349 16.86 -1.23 -14.30
C GLN A 349 18.25 -1.82 -14.57
N ARG A 350 18.91 -1.37 -15.64
CA ARG A 350 20.26 -1.82 -16.01
C ARG A 350 21.36 -0.95 -15.39
N CYS A 351 21.14 0.36 -15.23
CA CYS A 351 22.17 1.32 -14.82
C CYS A 351 22.28 1.55 -13.31
N ASN A 352 21.21 1.28 -12.55
CA ASN A 352 21.22 1.43 -11.10
C ASN A 352 21.83 0.19 -10.42
N PRO A 353 22.99 0.30 -9.73
CA PRO A 353 23.61 -0.83 -9.05
C PRO A 353 22.73 -1.41 -7.92
N TYR A 354 21.79 -0.63 -7.37
CA TYR A 354 20.94 -1.07 -6.25
C TYR A 354 19.56 -1.61 -6.70
N GLU A 355 19.29 -1.83 -7.99
CA GLU A 355 17.93 -2.16 -8.46
C GLU A 355 17.44 -3.54 -7.97
N GLN A 356 18.33 -4.53 -7.83
CA GLN A 356 17.94 -5.90 -7.47
C GLN A 356 17.48 -6.07 -6.01
N ILE A 357 17.73 -5.07 -5.16
CA ILE A 357 17.19 -4.99 -3.78
C ILE A 357 15.66 -5.06 -3.79
N LYS A 358 15.03 -4.37 -4.75
CA LYS A 358 13.58 -4.30 -4.97
C LYS A 358 12.79 -3.99 -3.68
N LYS A 359 12.38 -5.03 -2.96
CA LYS A 359 11.42 -4.95 -1.83
C LYS A 359 11.71 -5.92 -0.68
N GLY A 360 12.73 -6.78 -0.79
CA GLY A 360 12.94 -7.91 0.13
C GLY A 360 11.69 -8.76 0.34
N ILE A 361 11.35 -8.99 1.61
CA ILE A 361 10.19 -9.78 2.08
C ILE A 361 8.86 -9.01 2.10
N PHE A 362 8.90 -7.68 1.95
CA PHE A 362 7.77 -6.78 2.22
C PHE A 362 6.72 -6.77 1.09
N MET A 363 5.59 -6.11 1.38
CA MET A 363 4.46 -6.02 0.47
C MET A 363 4.80 -5.31 -0.84
N ASN A 364 3.91 -5.49 -1.81
CA ASN A 364 3.91 -4.74 -3.05
C ASN A 364 2.66 -3.85 -3.09
N ARG A 365 2.70 -2.75 -3.88
CA ARG A 365 1.51 -2.33 -4.64
C ARG A 365 1.21 -3.39 -5.70
N CYS A 366 0.78 -4.58 -5.27
CA CYS A 366 0.26 -5.60 -6.16
C CYS A 366 -1.23 -5.39 -6.33
N LEU A 367 -1.71 -5.58 -7.54
CA LEU A 367 -3.14 -5.66 -7.82
C LEU A 367 -3.76 -6.74 -6.92
N ASN A 368 -4.82 -6.39 -6.19
CA ASN A 368 -5.75 -7.35 -5.60
C ASN A 368 -6.12 -8.41 -6.65
N LEU A 369 -6.44 -9.65 -6.26
CA LEU A 369 -6.79 -10.70 -7.24
C LEU A 369 -7.95 -10.25 -8.16
N ALA A 370 -8.89 -9.46 -7.64
CA ALA A 370 -9.92 -8.78 -8.41
C ALA A 370 -9.36 -7.83 -9.48
N ASN A 371 -8.34 -7.03 -9.16
CA ASN A 371 -7.63 -6.20 -10.15
C ASN A 371 -6.76 -7.03 -11.08
N ALA A 372 -6.18 -8.16 -10.68
CA ALA A 372 -5.51 -9.08 -11.61
C ALA A 372 -6.52 -9.69 -12.61
N THR A 373 -7.72 -10.06 -12.15
CA THR A 373 -8.83 -10.49 -13.02
C THR A 373 -9.36 -9.33 -13.89
N ARG A 374 -9.38 -8.09 -13.37
CA ARG A 374 -9.73 -6.88 -14.14
C ARG A 374 -8.67 -6.57 -15.19
N ALA A 375 -7.38 -6.68 -14.86
CA ALA A 375 -6.24 -6.51 -15.77
C ALA A 375 -6.13 -7.65 -16.80
N LEU A 376 -6.60 -8.87 -16.48
CA LEU A 376 -6.75 -9.98 -17.42
C LEU A 376 -7.97 -9.79 -18.35
N LYS A 377 -9.09 -9.24 -17.85
CA LYS A 377 -10.23 -8.83 -18.69
C LYS A 377 -9.93 -7.60 -19.57
N ILE A 378 -9.16 -6.64 -19.06
CA ILE A 378 -8.70 -5.45 -19.78
C ILE A 378 -7.61 -5.84 -20.81
N ARG A 379 -6.74 -6.81 -20.50
CA ARG A 379 -5.83 -7.45 -21.49
C ARG A 379 -6.54 -8.11 -22.67
N ALA A 380 -7.83 -8.42 -22.55
CA ALA A 380 -8.63 -8.99 -23.62
C ALA A 380 -9.48 -7.95 -24.38
N LEU A 381 -9.48 -6.67 -23.95
CA LEU A 381 -10.43 -5.66 -24.42
C LEU A 381 -9.86 -4.23 -24.58
N THR A 382 -8.61 -3.96 -24.22
CA THR A 382 -7.94 -2.68 -24.49
C THR A 382 -6.50 -2.89 -24.91
N SER A 383 -6.09 -2.19 -25.95
CA SER A 383 -4.77 -2.27 -26.58
C SER A 383 -3.76 -1.24 -26.02
N SER A 384 -3.96 -0.80 -24.78
CA SER A 384 -3.11 0.23 -24.15
C SER A 384 -1.85 -0.37 -23.49
N VAL A 385 -0.68 0.14 -23.89
CA VAL A 385 0.66 -0.30 -23.46
C VAL A 385 0.96 0.01 -21.97
N THR A 386 0.13 0.79 -21.28
CA THR A 386 0.36 1.28 -19.90
C THR A 386 0.56 0.17 -18.86
N LEU A 387 -0.15 -0.96 -18.96
CA LEU A 387 -0.18 -2.00 -17.92
C LEU A 387 1.17 -2.68 -17.64
N ARG A 388 2.11 -2.69 -18.60
CA ARG A 388 3.48 -3.17 -18.33
C ARG A 388 4.25 -2.23 -17.42
N SER A 389 4.09 -0.91 -17.58
CA SER A 389 4.76 0.07 -16.72
C SER A 389 4.23 0.04 -15.28
N GLU A 390 2.96 -0.31 -15.07
CA GLU A 390 2.33 -0.42 -13.74
C GLU A 390 2.78 -1.67 -12.96
N LEU A 391 3.10 -2.77 -13.65
CA LEU A 391 3.65 -3.99 -13.04
C LEU A 391 5.12 -3.87 -12.60
N ILE A 392 5.81 -2.80 -13.03
CA ILE A 392 7.27 -2.68 -12.94
C ILE A 392 7.75 -1.79 -11.77
N GLN A 393 6.94 -0.85 -11.28
CA GLN A 393 7.33 0.03 -10.16
C GLN A 393 6.82 -0.48 -8.81
N LEU A 394 7.56 -1.43 -8.23
CA LEU A 394 7.31 -1.94 -6.88
C LEU A 394 7.76 -0.89 -5.84
N PRO A 395 6.90 -0.46 -4.90
CA PRO A 395 7.25 0.55 -3.90
C PRO A 395 8.29 0.00 -2.93
N ARG A 396 9.48 0.62 -2.89
CA ARG A 396 10.58 0.21 -2.00
C ARG A 396 10.51 0.82 -0.61
N ALA A 397 9.40 1.42 -0.20
CA ALA A 397 9.28 2.20 1.03
C ALA A 397 9.84 1.44 2.25
N ALA A 398 9.41 0.19 2.47
CA ALA A 398 9.94 -0.66 3.54
C ALA A 398 11.48 -0.79 3.51
N MET A 399 12.07 -1.00 2.34
CA MET A 399 13.53 -1.11 2.17
C MET A 399 14.25 0.24 2.37
N LYS A 400 13.62 1.36 1.98
CA LYS A 400 14.17 2.69 2.22
C LYS A 400 14.25 3.01 3.71
N LEU A 401 13.18 2.71 4.46
CA LEU A 401 13.20 2.88 5.90
C LEU A 401 14.17 1.89 6.57
N ALA A 402 14.25 0.64 6.11
CA ALA A 402 15.26 -0.30 6.60
C ALA A 402 16.70 0.18 6.41
N ASN A 403 17.00 0.79 5.25
CA ASN A 403 18.30 1.36 4.92
C ASN A 403 18.61 2.57 5.82
N ILE A 404 17.66 3.48 6.04
CA ILE A 404 17.87 4.67 6.89
C ILE A 404 17.94 4.27 8.38
N ASP A 405 17.06 3.39 8.85
CA ASP A 405 17.04 2.90 10.23
C ASP A 405 18.33 2.13 10.55
N ALA A 406 18.87 1.34 9.62
CA ALA A 406 20.17 0.69 9.79
C ALA A 406 21.37 1.64 9.68
N LEU A 407 21.28 2.71 8.88
CA LEU A 407 22.31 3.77 8.80
C LEU A 407 22.37 4.60 10.09
N LEU A 408 21.28 4.67 10.85
CA LEU A 408 21.15 5.44 12.08
C LEU A 408 21.04 4.53 13.33
N ASP A 409 21.66 3.35 13.28
CA ASP A 409 21.78 2.39 14.40
C ASP A 409 20.44 2.04 15.11
N GLY A 410 19.37 1.93 14.33
CA GLY A 410 18.03 1.59 14.82
C GLY A 410 17.22 2.78 15.35
N LEU A 411 17.61 4.02 15.07
CA LEU A 411 16.96 5.26 15.57
C LEU A 411 15.43 5.21 15.66
N PHE A 412 14.75 4.63 14.68
CA PHE A 412 13.28 4.56 14.67
C PHE A 412 12.75 3.31 15.38
N THR A 413 13.41 2.16 15.21
CA THR A 413 12.95 0.88 15.78
C THR A 413 13.45 0.59 17.20
N ASP A 414 14.34 1.45 17.71
CA ASP A 414 14.91 1.47 19.06
C ASP A 414 14.73 2.81 19.80
N ALA A 415 13.89 3.71 19.28
CA ALA A 415 13.43 4.95 19.95
C ALA A 415 12.85 4.74 21.38
N VAL A 416 12.53 3.50 21.75
CA VAL A 416 12.18 3.08 23.12
C VAL A 416 12.75 1.68 23.42
N PRO A 417 13.04 1.35 24.70
CA PRO A 417 13.50 0.02 25.11
C PRO A 417 12.61 -1.09 24.54
N LYS A 418 13.19 -2.18 24.05
CA LYS A 418 12.46 -3.29 23.37
C LYS A 418 11.24 -3.81 24.14
N THR A 419 11.27 -3.75 25.48
CA THR A 419 10.18 -4.15 26.39
C THR A 419 8.93 -3.25 26.35
N SER A 420 9.03 -2.04 25.79
CA SER A 420 7.97 -1.02 25.72
C SER A 420 7.34 -0.94 24.32
N ILE A 421 6.08 -0.48 24.26
CA ILE A 421 5.34 -0.32 23.01
C ILE A 421 5.87 0.92 22.26
N LEU A 422 6.39 0.71 21.04
CA LEU A 422 6.74 1.76 20.09
C LEU A 422 5.47 2.30 19.42
N TYR A 423 4.93 3.40 19.95
CA TYR A 423 3.93 4.22 19.24
C TYR A 423 4.58 4.98 18.08
N PHE A 424 4.06 4.83 16.86
CA PHE A 424 4.52 5.55 15.66
C PHE A 424 3.35 6.02 14.78
N ALA A 425 3.58 7.02 13.91
CA ALA A 425 2.63 7.37 12.85
C ALA A 425 3.28 7.34 11.45
N ASP A 426 2.50 6.94 10.45
CA ASP A 426 2.92 6.82 9.04
C ASP A 426 1.97 7.66 8.18
N VAL A 427 2.45 8.77 7.61
CA VAL A 427 1.60 9.79 6.95
C VAL A 427 1.95 9.99 5.47
N CYS A 428 0.93 10.26 4.66
CA CYS A 428 1.03 10.31 3.19
C CYS A 428 1.56 9.01 2.54
N ALA A 429 1.35 7.87 3.21
CA ALA A 429 2.21 6.69 3.09
C ALA A 429 1.63 5.48 2.35
N GLY A 430 0.41 5.56 1.81
CA GLY A 430 -0.22 4.41 1.14
C GLY A 430 0.68 3.79 0.05
N PRO A 431 0.94 2.47 0.09
CA PRO A 431 0.15 1.43 0.77
C PRO A 431 0.49 1.16 2.26
N GLY A 432 1.48 1.82 2.87
CA GLY A 432 1.93 1.60 4.25
C GLY A 432 3.25 0.83 4.39
N GLY A 433 4.18 1.00 3.44
CA GLY A 433 5.43 0.23 3.41
C GLY A 433 6.37 0.53 4.59
N PHE A 434 6.37 1.76 5.08
CA PHE A 434 7.11 2.13 6.29
C PHE A 434 6.49 1.48 7.52
N SER A 435 5.16 1.52 7.67
CA SER A 435 4.43 0.80 8.72
C SER A 435 4.76 -0.68 8.77
N GLU A 436 4.74 -1.39 7.64
CA GLU A 436 5.06 -2.82 7.60
C GLU A 436 6.49 -3.10 8.09
N TYR A 437 7.47 -2.27 7.71
CA TYR A 437 8.84 -2.39 8.20
C TYR A 437 8.93 -2.19 9.72
N LEU A 438 8.37 -1.11 10.26
CA LEU A 438 8.43 -0.79 11.69
C LEU A 438 7.77 -1.90 12.52
N LEU A 439 6.60 -2.37 12.09
CA LEU A 439 5.87 -3.46 12.70
C LEU A 439 6.67 -4.77 12.65
N TRP A 440 7.22 -5.15 11.49
CA TRP A 440 8.04 -6.35 11.35
C TRP A 440 9.31 -6.29 12.22
N ARG A 441 10.10 -5.22 12.12
CA ARG A 441 11.37 -5.11 12.84
C ARG A 441 11.13 -5.15 14.34
N ARG A 442 10.17 -4.38 14.83
CA ARG A 442 9.89 -4.26 16.26
C ARG A 442 9.28 -5.54 16.84
N CYS A 443 8.42 -6.24 16.09
CA CYS A 443 7.78 -7.46 16.58
C CYS A 443 8.61 -8.74 16.44
N ASN A 444 9.74 -8.69 15.73
CA ASN A 444 10.62 -9.86 15.50
C ASN A 444 12.08 -9.63 15.95
N ALA A 445 12.36 -8.56 16.71
CA ALA A 445 13.73 -8.14 17.04
C ALA A 445 14.57 -9.23 17.74
N SER A 446 13.94 -10.09 18.55
CA SER A 446 14.60 -11.18 19.28
C SER A 446 14.94 -12.42 18.45
N SER A 447 14.46 -12.54 17.21
CA SER A 447 14.76 -13.70 16.34
C SER A 447 15.89 -13.46 15.33
N LEU A 448 16.47 -12.26 15.28
CA LEU A 448 17.54 -11.90 14.33
C LEU A 448 18.94 -11.86 14.95
N SER A 449 19.07 -11.93 16.28
CA SER A 449 20.36 -11.97 16.98
C SER A 449 21.04 -13.35 16.96
N SER A 450 20.30 -14.43 16.68
CA SER A 450 20.78 -15.81 16.69
C SER A 450 21.40 -16.29 15.36
N CYS A 451 21.61 -15.41 14.39
CA CYS A 451 22.02 -15.75 13.03
C CYS A 451 23.39 -15.13 12.65
N GLY A 452 24.41 -15.33 13.48
CA GLY A 452 25.78 -14.91 13.17
C GLY A 452 26.80 -15.43 14.19
N GLY A 453 27.62 -16.41 13.80
CA GLY A 453 28.68 -16.96 14.65
C GLY A 453 29.28 -18.26 14.09
N VAL A 454 30.51 -18.17 13.59
CA VAL A 454 31.31 -19.32 13.12
C VAL A 454 32.20 -19.82 14.27
N SER A 455 32.19 -21.13 14.51
CA SER A 455 33.12 -21.93 15.34
C SER A 455 33.71 -21.33 16.61
N GLY A 456 33.29 -21.83 17.78
CA GLY A 456 33.95 -21.63 19.08
C GLY A 456 33.38 -22.59 20.13
N GLN A 457 34.21 -23.08 21.05
CA GLN A 457 33.81 -24.11 22.03
C GLN A 457 32.91 -23.60 23.15
N GLU A 458 32.14 -24.55 23.68
CA GLU A 458 31.30 -24.56 24.87
C GLU A 458 31.58 -23.54 25.99
N ASN A 459 30.51 -22.90 26.48
CA ASN A 459 30.07 -23.16 27.85
C ASN A 459 28.58 -22.84 28.06
N SER A 460 27.99 -23.44 29.09
CA SER A 460 26.54 -23.52 29.28
C SER A 460 25.95 -22.36 30.10
N THR A 461 24.61 -22.24 30.07
CA THR A 461 23.76 -21.39 30.94
C THR A 461 23.64 -19.88 30.67
N GLN A 462 23.22 -19.52 29.45
CA GLN A 462 22.26 -18.42 29.28
C GLN A 462 21.11 -18.87 28.38
N LYS A 463 19.94 -19.03 28.98
CA LYS A 463 18.71 -19.46 28.31
C LYS A 463 17.93 -18.19 27.94
N ASP A 464 18.24 -17.60 26.79
CA ASP A 464 17.51 -16.44 26.28
C ASP A 464 16.02 -16.78 26.16
N SER A 465 15.23 -16.23 27.07
CA SER A 465 13.79 -16.44 27.12
C SER A 465 13.16 -15.60 26.01
N THR A 466 12.77 -16.27 24.92
CA THR A 466 12.12 -15.67 23.75
C THR A 466 10.67 -15.29 24.05
N VAL A 467 10.52 -14.24 24.86
CA VAL A 467 9.22 -13.67 25.23
C VAL A 467 8.61 -12.90 24.04
N PRO A 468 7.30 -13.05 23.75
CA PRO A 468 6.63 -12.34 22.66
C PRO A 468 6.69 -10.82 22.81
N GLN A 469 7.02 -10.14 21.70
CA GLN A 469 7.13 -8.68 21.67
C GLN A 469 6.25 -8.06 20.59
N LEU A 470 4.92 -8.21 20.71
CA LEU A 470 3.97 -7.31 20.05
C LEU A 470 4.09 -5.91 20.68
N ASN A 471 5.16 -5.20 20.32
CA ASN A 471 5.67 -4.02 21.01
C ASN A 471 5.77 -2.81 20.06
N ALA A 472 4.84 -2.71 19.11
CA ALA A 472 4.65 -1.59 18.20
C ALA A 472 3.15 -1.29 18.06
N LYS A 473 2.79 -0.01 17.88
CA LYS A 473 1.42 0.41 17.55
C LYS A 473 1.45 1.62 16.62
N GLY A 474 0.89 1.47 15.43
CA GLY A 474 0.96 2.45 14.35
C GLY A 474 -0.36 3.14 14.05
N PHE A 475 -0.29 4.42 13.67
CA PHE A 475 -1.43 5.22 13.21
C PHE A 475 -1.16 5.72 11.78
N GLY A 476 -2.13 5.58 10.88
CA GLY A 476 -2.01 5.98 9.48
C GLY A 476 -2.87 7.18 9.10
N LEU A 477 -2.34 8.10 8.28
CA LEU A 477 -3.12 9.14 7.59
C LEU A 477 -2.65 9.26 6.13
N THR A 478 -3.51 8.92 5.17
CA THR A 478 -3.19 9.00 3.73
C THR A 478 -4.46 9.24 2.91
N LEU A 479 -4.31 9.83 1.73
CA LEU A 479 -5.43 10.01 0.79
C LEU A 479 -6.05 8.66 0.39
N ILE A 480 -7.38 8.58 0.44
CA ILE A 480 -8.13 7.39 0.01
C ILE A 480 -7.95 7.07 -1.50
N GLY A 481 -8.39 5.88 -1.92
CA GLY A 481 -8.41 5.48 -3.33
C GLY A 481 -7.08 4.88 -3.82
N SER A 482 -6.43 5.47 -4.83
CA SER A 482 -5.19 4.91 -5.40
C SER A 482 -3.98 5.02 -4.48
N CYS A 483 -4.04 5.94 -3.51
CA CYS A 483 -3.00 6.26 -2.54
C CYS A 483 -3.31 5.76 -1.12
N ASP A 484 -4.26 4.83 -1.02
CA ASP A 484 -4.78 4.29 0.23
C ASP A 484 -3.83 3.25 0.87
N PHE A 485 -3.97 3.02 2.17
CA PHE A 485 -3.34 1.91 2.87
C PHE A 485 -3.85 0.56 2.37
N ARG A 486 -2.97 -0.45 2.44
CA ARG A 486 -3.32 -1.83 2.09
C ARG A 486 -2.93 -2.78 3.21
N GLU A 487 -3.53 -2.59 4.38
CA GLU A 487 -3.33 -3.44 5.56
C GLU A 487 -3.50 -4.95 5.25
N SER A 488 -4.40 -5.29 4.32
CA SER A 488 -4.62 -6.68 3.85
C SER A 488 -3.49 -7.28 3.01
N ASP A 489 -2.59 -6.44 2.50
CA ASP A 489 -1.45 -6.83 1.66
C ASP A 489 -0.14 -6.94 2.47
N PHE A 490 -0.15 -6.59 3.77
CA PHE A 490 0.99 -6.74 4.68
C PHE A 490 1.34 -8.23 4.80
N LEU A 491 2.62 -8.55 4.68
CA LEU A 491 3.17 -9.90 4.71
C LEU A 491 4.11 -10.13 5.89
N ALA A 492 4.80 -9.08 6.36
CA ALA A 492 5.87 -9.21 7.36
C ALA A 492 5.50 -8.73 8.77
N GLY A 493 4.62 -7.72 8.89
CA GLY A 493 4.20 -7.13 10.18
C GLY A 493 2.74 -7.42 10.54
N PRO A 494 2.37 -7.46 11.83
CA PRO A 494 0.98 -7.64 12.26
C PRO A 494 0.15 -6.38 11.95
N CYS A 495 -0.72 -6.43 10.94
CA CYS A 495 -1.54 -5.26 10.58
C CYS A 495 -2.61 -4.93 11.62
N GLU A 496 -2.93 -5.83 12.54
CA GLU A 496 -3.78 -5.57 13.72
C GLU A 496 -3.20 -4.49 14.65
N ALA A 497 -1.88 -4.32 14.64
CA ALA A 497 -1.16 -3.30 15.38
C ALA A 497 -1.11 -1.94 14.65
N PHE A 498 -1.78 -1.79 13.51
CA PHE A 498 -1.92 -0.56 12.75
C PHE A 498 -3.38 -0.10 12.71
N LEU A 499 -3.63 1.20 12.57
CA LEU A 499 -4.96 1.72 12.22
C LEU A 499 -4.84 2.92 11.29
N ALA A 500 -5.37 2.79 10.08
CA ALA A 500 -5.60 3.93 9.20
C ALA A 500 -6.77 4.82 9.70
N HIS A 501 -6.60 6.14 9.56
CA HIS A 501 -7.56 7.17 9.93
C HIS A 501 -7.64 8.22 8.82
N TYR A 502 -8.86 8.56 8.38
CA TYR A 502 -9.09 9.41 7.21
C TYR A 502 -9.74 10.77 7.55
N GLY A 503 -9.78 11.12 8.85
CA GLY A 503 -10.42 12.35 9.33
C GLY A 503 -11.95 12.33 9.26
N PRO A 504 -12.62 13.42 9.68
CA PRO A 504 -14.09 13.49 9.68
C PRO A 504 -14.69 13.44 8.27
N ASP A 505 -14.00 14.03 7.29
CA ASP A 505 -14.45 14.12 5.90
C ASP A 505 -14.18 12.82 5.10
N GLN A 506 -13.53 11.82 5.71
CA GLN A 506 -13.22 10.49 5.15
C GLN A 506 -12.36 10.50 3.87
N ASP A 507 -11.56 11.53 3.65
CA ASP A 507 -10.66 11.64 2.48
C ASP A 507 -9.18 11.38 2.79
N GLY A 508 -8.76 11.53 4.05
CA GLY A 508 -7.38 11.41 4.49
C GLY A 508 -6.44 12.52 3.99
N ASP A 509 -6.98 13.67 3.59
CA ASP A 509 -6.19 14.81 3.13
C ASP A 509 -5.44 15.48 4.29
N ILE A 510 -4.11 15.38 4.29
CA ILE A 510 -3.23 15.97 5.30
C ILE A 510 -3.25 17.52 5.28
N THR A 511 -3.71 18.14 4.21
CA THR A 511 -3.77 19.61 4.09
C THR A 511 -4.98 20.23 4.79
N LYS A 512 -5.95 19.41 5.23
CA LYS A 512 -7.14 19.83 5.97
C LYS A 512 -6.92 19.76 7.47
N TRP A 513 -7.08 20.90 8.16
CA TRP A 513 -6.94 20.97 9.62
C TRP A 513 -7.89 20.00 10.37
N ARG A 514 -9.13 19.82 9.90
CA ARG A 514 -10.09 18.89 10.52
C ARG A 514 -9.57 17.45 10.58
N ASN A 515 -8.83 17.02 9.56
CA ASN A 515 -8.23 15.69 9.51
C ASN A 515 -7.05 15.59 10.47
N LEU A 516 -6.15 16.58 10.45
CA LEU A 516 -5.01 16.67 11.36
C LEU A 516 -5.43 16.70 12.84
N ALA A 517 -6.41 17.53 13.20
CA ALA A 517 -6.94 17.64 14.56
C ALA A 517 -7.63 16.35 15.03
N SER A 518 -8.39 15.68 14.16
CA SER A 518 -9.00 14.38 14.46
C SER A 518 -7.96 13.26 14.62
N PHE A 519 -6.89 13.27 13.81
CA PHE A 519 -5.76 12.35 13.91
C PHE A 519 -4.96 12.55 15.20
N ALA A 520 -4.63 13.80 15.55
CA ALA A 520 -4.00 14.15 16.82
C ALA A 520 -4.87 13.70 18.02
N SER A 521 -6.18 13.91 17.95
CA SER A 521 -7.16 13.47 18.96
C SER A 521 -7.21 11.94 19.12
N LEU A 522 -7.09 11.16 18.02
CA LEU A 522 -6.96 9.70 18.06
C LEU A 522 -5.66 9.25 18.75
N ILE A 523 -4.52 9.85 18.38
CA ILE A 523 -3.22 9.57 18.99
C ILE A 523 -3.24 9.91 20.47
N ALA A 524 -3.76 11.07 20.85
CA ALA A 524 -3.84 11.55 22.23
C ALA A 524 -4.63 10.58 23.13
N ARG A 525 -5.77 10.04 22.65
CA ARG A 525 -6.53 8.98 23.36
C ARG A 525 -5.80 7.64 23.44
N SER A 526 -4.84 7.39 22.56
CA SER A 526 -4.14 6.10 22.45
C SER A 526 -2.78 6.07 23.15
N THR A 527 -2.24 7.24 23.52
CA THR A 527 -0.88 7.43 24.05
C THR A 527 -0.85 8.20 25.38
N ASP A 528 -2.01 8.32 26.06
CA ASP A 528 -2.19 9.13 27.27
C ASP A 528 -1.68 10.58 27.11
N ARG A 529 -2.05 11.21 25.98
CA ARG A 529 -1.63 12.55 25.55
C ARG A 529 -0.11 12.77 25.45
N LYS A 530 0.72 11.72 25.51
CA LYS A 530 2.18 11.88 25.32
C LYS A 530 2.52 12.20 23.88
N GLY A 531 1.87 11.53 22.92
CA GLY A 531 2.20 11.59 21.50
C GLY A 531 2.83 10.28 21.01
N VAL A 532 3.29 10.27 19.76
CA VAL A 532 4.07 9.16 19.19
C VAL A 532 5.57 9.41 19.31
N HIS A 533 6.36 8.33 19.40
CA HIS A 533 7.83 8.39 19.47
C HIS A 533 8.45 8.72 18.10
N VAL A 534 7.83 8.22 17.04
CA VAL A 534 8.36 8.26 15.67
C VAL A 534 7.25 8.65 14.71
N ILE A 535 7.57 9.54 13.77
CA ILE A 535 6.72 9.82 12.61
C ILE A 535 7.53 9.64 11.35
N VAL A 536 6.95 8.93 10.39
CA VAL A 536 7.53 8.68 9.06
C VAL A 536 6.57 9.16 7.98
N ALA A 537 7.09 9.77 6.92
CA ALA A 537 6.29 10.35 5.84
C ALA A 537 6.93 10.20 4.45
N ASP A 538 6.20 9.66 3.47
CA ASP A 538 6.64 9.46 2.07
C ASP A 538 5.79 10.25 1.06
N GLY A 539 5.44 11.48 1.45
CA GLY A 539 4.61 12.39 0.67
C GLY A 539 5.12 12.64 -0.75
N GLY A 540 4.17 12.93 -1.63
CA GLY A 540 4.43 13.25 -3.03
C GLY A 540 3.40 12.63 -3.96
N PHE A 541 3.08 13.38 -5.01
CA PHE A 541 2.04 13.12 -6.01
C PHE A 541 2.63 13.18 -7.44
N ASP A 542 1.78 12.99 -8.45
CA ASP A 542 2.19 13.03 -9.85
C ASP A 542 2.35 14.47 -10.34
N VAL A 543 3.51 14.80 -10.92
CA VAL A 543 3.84 16.13 -11.48
C VAL A 543 4.21 16.06 -12.96
N SER A 544 3.87 14.96 -13.64
CA SER A 544 4.29 14.64 -15.01
C SER A 544 4.15 15.82 -15.99
N GLY A 545 5.27 16.24 -16.56
CA GLY A 545 5.43 17.36 -17.48
C GLY A 545 5.67 18.72 -16.82
N ARG A 546 5.89 18.75 -15.51
CA ARG A 546 6.35 19.92 -14.72
C ARG A 546 7.39 19.49 -13.69
N ASP A 547 8.20 18.50 -14.03
CA ASP A 547 9.01 17.73 -13.10
C ASP A 547 10.13 18.54 -12.43
N ASN A 548 10.70 19.51 -13.15
CA ASN A 548 11.60 20.52 -12.58
C ASN A 548 10.92 21.33 -11.44
N LEU A 549 9.60 21.53 -11.46
CA LEU A 549 8.85 22.27 -10.44
C LEU A 549 8.35 21.42 -9.26
N GLN A 550 8.79 20.17 -9.12
CA GLN A 550 8.26 19.28 -8.07
C GLN A 550 8.44 19.84 -6.66
N GLU A 551 9.54 20.52 -6.36
CA GLU A 551 9.75 21.22 -5.09
C GLU A 551 8.65 22.27 -4.83
N VAL A 552 8.48 23.20 -5.77
CA VAL A 552 7.50 24.30 -5.71
C VAL A 552 6.09 23.76 -5.52
N LEU A 553 5.71 22.73 -6.29
CA LEU A 553 4.40 22.09 -6.20
C LEU A 553 4.22 21.33 -4.87
N SER A 554 5.29 20.72 -4.33
CA SER A 554 5.23 19.92 -3.10
C SER A 554 5.32 20.73 -1.80
N LYS A 555 5.58 22.03 -1.86
CA LYS A 555 5.84 22.86 -0.67
C LYS A 555 4.71 22.82 0.37
N ARG A 556 3.45 22.76 -0.07
CA ARG A 556 2.28 22.64 0.82
C ARG A 556 2.24 21.30 1.56
N ILE A 557 2.59 20.19 0.89
CA ILE A 557 2.64 18.87 1.54
C ILE A 557 3.89 18.71 2.41
N TYR A 558 5.03 19.35 2.10
CA TYR A 558 6.17 19.42 3.03
C TYR A 558 5.76 20.07 4.36
N LEU A 559 5.14 21.25 4.28
CA LEU A 559 4.69 21.99 5.45
C LEU A 559 3.63 21.19 6.24
N CYS A 560 2.65 20.57 5.58
CA CYS A 560 1.62 19.79 6.27
C CYS A 560 2.17 18.51 6.94
N GLN A 561 3.20 17.88 6.37
CA GLN A 561 3.91 16.76 7.03
C GLN A 561 4.66 17.25 8.29
N CYS A 562 5.35 18.39 8.22
CA CYS A 562 6.03 19.00 9.38
C CYS A 562 5.03 19.43 10.47
N LEU A 563 3.92 20.07 10.08
CA LEU A 563 2.82 20.45 10.96
C LEU A 563 2.22 19.23 11.67
N CYS A 564 1.93 18.15 10.92
CA CYS A 564 1.46 16.88 11.48
C CYS A 564 2.45 16.32 12.52
N ALA A 565 3.76 16.47 12.26
CA ALA A 565 4.77 16.03 13.21
C ALA A 565 4.77 16.85 14.50
N LEU A 566 4.77 18.18 14.41
CA LEU A 566 4.77 19.07 15.58
C LEU A 566 3.53 18.89 16.46
N ILE A 567 2.35 18.64 15.88
CA ILE A 567 1.12 18.43 16.67
C ILE A 567 1.02 17.02 17.29
N THR A 568 1.72 15.99 16.78
CA THR A 568 1.53 14.59 17.23
C THR A 568 2.75 13.90 17.87
N LEU A 569 3.96 14.42 17.70
CA LEU A 569 5.14 13.92 18.40
C LEU A 569 5.08 14.19 19.91
N GLN A 570 5.70 13.29 20.66
CA GLN A 570 6.10 13.57 22.03
C GLN A 570 7.46 14.32 22.09
N PRO A 571 7.77 15.02 23.19
CA PRO A 571 9.13 15.48 23.48
C PRO A 571 10.11 14.30 23.47
N GLY A 572 11.29 14.46 22.88
CA GLY A 572 12.21 13.33 22.62
C GLY A 572 11.96 12.59 21.31
N GLY A 573 10.84 12.82 20.63
CA GLY A 573 10.45 12.07 19.43
C GLY A 573 11.29 12.39 18.18
N HIS A 574 11.22 11.49 17.19
CA HIS A 574 11.94 11.59 15.91
C HIS A 574 10.97 11.71 14.73
N PHE A 575 11.33 12.54 13.75
CA PHE A 575 10.57 12.73 12.51
C PHE A 575 11.42 12.35 11.29
N LEU A 576 10.82 11.66 10.33
CA LEU A 576 11.37 11.39 9.01
C LEU A 576 10.36 11.86 7.96
N THR A 577 10.76 12.73 7.05
CA THR A 577 9.96 13.10 5.88
C THR A 577 10.79 13.06 4.61
N LYS A 578 10.18 12.58 3.53
CA LYS A 578 10.74 12.72 2.19
C LYS A 578 10.73 14.19 1.73
N LEU A 579 11.81 14.59 1.07
CA LEU A 579 11.92 15.85 0.32
C LEU A 579 12.34 15.55 -1.14
N PHE A 580 11.96 16.43 -2.06
CA PHE A 580 12.53 16.50 -3.41
C PHE A 580 13.64 17.55 -3.43
N ASP A 581 13.84 18.31 -4.51
CA ASP A 581 14.85 19.38 -4.56
C ASP A 581 14.67 20.36 -3.36
N THR A 582 15.77 20.97 -2.89
CA THR A 582 15.81 21.87 -1.72
C THR A 582 16.46 23.22 -2.06
N LEU A 583 16.02 23.81 -3.18
CA LEU A 583 16.63 24.97 -3.84
C LEU A 583 15.86 26.29 -3.63
N THR A 584 14.64 26.25 -3.10
CA THR A 584 13.81 27.45 -2.86
C THR A 584 13.94 27.99 -1.44
N GLU A 585 13.76 29.31 -1.29
CA GLU A 585 13.75 29.98 0.02
C GLU A 585 12.64 29.43 0.95
N PHE A 586 11.54 28.91 0.40
CA PHE A 586 10.49 28.25 1.17
C PHE A 586 11.00 26.97 1.85
N THR A 587 11.68 26.10 1.10
CA THR A 587 12.19 24.82 1.63
C THR A 587 13.36 25.06 2.58
N ALA A 588 14.26 25.99 2.26
CA ALA A 588 15.34 26.40 3.16
C ALA A 588 14.78 26.97 4.48
N GLY A 589 13.78 27.86 4.41
CA GLY A 589 13.10 28.39 5.58
C GLY A 589 12.35 27.32 6.40
N LEU A 590 11.74 26.33 5.75
CA LEU A 590 11.08 25.21 6.43
C LEU A 590 12.08 24.38 7.23
N ILE A 591 13.21 24.02 6.62
CA ILE A 591 14.28 23.25 7.27
C ILE A 591 14.93 24.06 8.40
N PHE A 592 15.14 25.36 8.19
CA PHE A 592 15.64 26.27 9.23
C PHE A 592 14.69 26.37 10.44
N LEU A 593 13.38 26.52 10.22
CA LEU A 593 12.41 26.58 11.32
C LEU A 593 12.32 25.25 12.08
N MET A 594 12.43 24.12 11.39
CA MET A 594 12.53 22.81 12.03
C MET A 594 13.84 22.65 12.84
N SER A 595 14.96 23.24 12.40
CA SER A 595 16.24 23.18 13.14
C SER A 595 16.23 23.97 14.47
N GLN A 596 15.20 24.81 14.70
CA GLN A 596 15.01 25.52 15.97
C GLN A 596 14.43 24.62 17.07
N LEU A 597 13.72 23.55 16.69
CA LEU A 597 12.92 22.71 17.59
C LEU A 597 13.43 21.26 17.71
N PHE A 598 14.52 20.91 17.03
CA PHE A 598 15.10 19.57 17.10
C PHE A 598 16.59 19.67 17.41
N GLU A 599 17.12 18.70 18.17
CA GLU A 599 18.53 18.66 18.57
C GLU A 599 19.48 18.55 17.36
N GLU A 600 19.08 17.76 16.36
CA GLU A 600 19.89 17.45 15.19
C GLU A 600 18.99 17.21 13.98
N LEU A 601 19.35 17.80 12.84
CA LEU A 601 18.75 17.51 11.54
C LEU A 601 19.74 16.72 10.69
N LEU A 602 19.24 15.68 10.02
CA LEU A 602 20.00 14.92 9.03
C LEU A 602 19.30 15.01 7.68
N ILE A 603 20.05 15.21 6.61
CA ILE A 603 19.56 15.03 5.24
C ILE A 603 20.26 13.83 4.63
N ILE A 604 19.48 12.88 4.12
CA ILE A 604 19.93 11.53 3.77
C ILE A 604 19.53 11.19 2.34
N LYS A 605 20.51 10.73 1.54
CA LYS A 605 20.31 10.11 0.24
C LYS A 605 20.66 8.62 0.36
N PRO A 606 19.69 7.76 0.72
CA PRO A 606 19.96 6.34 0.90
C PRO A 606 20.14 5.65 -0.46
N VAL A 607 20.98 4.60 -0.54
CA VAL A 607 21.27 3.84 -1.78
C VAL A 607 20.01 3.19 -2.38
N THR A 608 19.01 2.92 -1.55
CA THR A 608 17.67 2.45 -1.97
C THR A 608 16.85 3.51 -2.74
N SER A 609 17.19 4.80 -2.63
CA SER A 609 16.65 5.90 -3.42
C SER A 609 17.44 6.06 -4.72
N ARG A 610 16.77 5.94 -5.88
CA ARG A 610 17.43 5.91 -7.20
C ARG A 610 18.45 7.06 -7.39
N PRO A 611 19.67 6.82 -7.91
CA PRO A 611 20.69 7.86 -8.11
C PRO A 611 20.20 8.99 -9.01
N ALA A 612 19.87 8.69 -10.27
CA ALA A 612 18.98 9.52 -11.08
C ALA A 612 17.54 9.14 -10.74
N ASN A 613 16.72 10.05 -10.21
CA ASN A 613 15.35 9.70 -9.84
C ASN A 613 14.33 10.06 -10.94
N SER A 614 13.53 9.06 -11.32
CA SER A 614 12.36 9.13 -12.22
C SER A 614 11.18 8.31 -11.65
N GLU A 615 11.05 8.23 -10.33
CA GLU A 615 10.00 7.42 -9.67
C GLU A 615 8.60 8.02 -9.87
N ARG A 616 7.78 7.32 -10.67
CA ARG A 616 6.45 7.75 -11.10
C ARG A 616 5.36 7.12 -10.24
N LYS A 617 4.65 7.91 -9.43
CA LYS A 617 3.33 7.50 -8.91
C LYS A 617 2.30 7.84 -9.98
N THR A 618 1.69 6.85 -10.65
CA THR A 618 0.46 7.10 -11.43
C THR A 618 -0.67 7.45 -10.46
N ALA A 619 -1.08 8.72 -10.44
CA ALA A 619 -2.38 9.09 -9.89
C ALA A 619 -3.45 8.78 -10.95
N MET A 620 -4.45 7.97 -10.61
CA MET A 620 -5.72 8.05 -11.34
C MET A 620 -6.45 9.27 -10.78
N THR A 621 -6.75 10.24 -11.65
CA THR A 621 -7.45 11.47 -11.28
C THR A 621 -8.76 11.18 -10.56
N SER A 622 -8.96 11.82 -9.41
CA SER A 622 -10.23 11.87 -8.68
C SER A 622 -11.27 12.66 -9.47
N ALA A 623 -11.98 12.00 -10.38
CA ALA A 623 -13.22 12.50 -10.94
C ALA A 623 -14.39 12.13 -10.01
N ALA A 624 -14.47 12.80 -8.86
CA ALA A 624 -15.48 12.56 -7.84
C ALA A 624 -15.93 13.85 -7.14
N GLU A 625 -16.36 14.85 -7.91
CA GLU A 625 -17.16 15.97 -7.38
C GLU A 625 -17.94 16.64 -8.53
N PHE A 626 -19.22 16.28 -8.69
CA PHE A 626 -20.26 17.09 -9.35
C PHE A 626 -21.64 16.47 -9.05
N ALA A 627 -22.19 16.81 -7.90
CA ALA A 627 -23.58 16.51 -7.52
C ALA A 627 -24.08 17.53 -6.48
N GLY A 628 -24.23 18.79 -6.90
CA GLY A 628 -24.79 19.86 -6.07
C GLY A 628 -26.31 20.01 -6.26
N ASN A 629 -27.07 19.55 -5.27
CA ASN A 629 -28.43 19.99 -4.85
C ASN A 629 -29.62 19.87 -5.83
N GLY A 630 -30.72 19.27 -5.35
CA GLY A 630 -31.98 19.17 -6.10
C GLY A 630 -33.18 18.51 -5.39
N LEU A 631 -33.65 19.12 -4.29
CA LEU A 631 -35.02 19.00 -3.71
C LEU A 631 -35.50 17.68 -3.03
N HIS A 632 -36.25 17.90 -1.94
CA HIS A 632 -37.07 16.92 -1.23
C HIS A 632 -38.37 16.60 -1.98
N THR A 633 -38.86 15.34 -1.92
CA THR A 633 -40.20 14.96 -1.38
C THR A 633 -40.36 13.44 -1.29
N SER A 634 -40.96 12.97 -0.19
CA SER A 634 -41.57 11.63 0.00
C SER A 634 -43.10 11.73 -0.16
N PRO A 635 -43.96 10.67 -0.03
CA PRO A 635 -43.81 9.19 -0.06
C PRO A 635 -44.79 8.60 -1.14
N PRO A 636 -45.61 7.51 -1.01
CA PRO A 636 -45.55 6.23 -0.25
C PRO A 636 -45.79 4.94 -1.11
N SER A 637 -45.88 3.80 -0.42
CA SER A 637 -46.17 2.40 -0.82
C SER A 637 -47.52 2.08 -1.51
N HIS A 638 -47.56 1.07 -2.41
CA HIS A 638 -48.18 -0.27 -2.18
C HIS A 638 -48.31 -1.22 -3.42
N CYS A 639 -48.10 -2.53 -3.15
CA CYS A 639 -48.77 -3.73 -3.71
C CYS A 639 -48.57 -4.27 -5.17
N LEU A 640 -48.06 -5.54 -5.22
CA LEU A 640 -48.49 -6.70 -6.05
C LEU A 640 -48.31 -6.62 -7.59
N THR A 641 -47.90 -7.65 -8.36
CA THR A 641 -47.73 -9.11 -8.15
C THR A 641 -46.61 -9.69 -9.07
N ALA A 642 -46.26 -10.98 -8.96
CA ALA A 642 -45.02 -11.56 -9.49
C ALA A 642 -45.09 -12.26 -10.87
N SER A 643 -43.97 -12.24 -11.63
CA SER A 643 -43.38 -13.37 -12.40
C SER A 643 -42.06 -12.96 -13.10
N GLY A 644 -41.00 -13.78 -13.05
CA GLY A 644 -39.74 -13.56 -13.83
C GLY A 644 -39.67 -14.47 -15.08
N PRO A 645 -38.51 -14.61 -15.79
CA PRO A 645 -37.19 -13.98 -15.60
C PRO A 645 -36.58 -13.27 -16.86
N LEU A 646 -35.35 -12.76 -16.73
CA LEU A 646 -34.48 -11.96 -17.63
C LEU A 646 -33.99 -12.67 -18.94
N PRO A 647 -33.23 -12.03 -19.88
CA PRO A 647 -33.33 -10.73 -20.63
C PRO A 647 -32.96 -10.97 -22.15
N PRO A 648 -32.14 -10.18 -22.94
CA PRO A 648 -31.83 -8.73 -23.08
C PRO A 648 -31.79 -8.15 -24.55
N PHE A 649 -31.51 -6.83 -24.69
CA PHE A 649 -30.87 -6.06 -25.80
C PHE A 649 -31.51 -5.82 -27.20
N ALA A 650 -31.47 -4.55 -27.63
CA ALA A 650 -31.60 -4.05 -29.02
C ALA A 650 -30.71 -2.79 -29.24
N TRP A 651 -30.61 -2.31 -30.49
CA TRP A 651 -29.49 -1.50 -31.06
C TRP A 651 -30.03 -0.39 -32.00
N LEU A 652 -29.25 0.66 -32.37
CA LEU A 652 -29.39 1.45 -33.64
C LEU A 652 -28.31 2.54 -33.87
N CYS A 653 -28.33 3.22 -35.03
CA CYS A 653 -27.15 3.72 -35.79
C CYS A 653 -27.21 5.17 -36.36
N GLU A 654 -26.07 5.61 -36.94
CA GLU A 654 -25.89 6.35 -38.23
C GLU A 654 -26.06 7.90 -38.36
N LYS A 655 -25.03 8.64 -38.88
CA LYS A 655 -24.89 9.19 -40.29
C LYS A 655 -23.90 10.38 -40.52
N SER A 656 -23.47 10.58 -41.78
CA SER A 656 -22.57 11.63 -42.37
C SER A 656 -23.37 12.73 -43.17
N PRO A 657 -22.86 13.71 -44.01
CA PRO A 657 -21.51 14.07 -44.58
C PRO A 657 -21.21 15.59 -44.99
N SER A 658 -20.25 15.83 -45.92
CA SER A 658 -20.04 16.86 -47.03
C SER A 658 -19.54 18.37 -46.93
N ARG A 659 -18.22 18.58 -47.17
CA ARG A 659 -17.38 19.50 -48.04
C ARG A 659 -17.18 21.04 -47.89
N LYS A 660 -15.87 21.43 -47.96
CA LYS A 660 -15.17 22.56 -48.70
C LYS A 660 -15.46 24.06 -48.42
N LEU A 661 -14.40 24.88 -48.20
CA LEU A 661 -13.85 25.89 -49.16
C LEU A 661 -12.45 26.45 -48.73
N VAL A 662 -11.96 27.53 -49.36
CA VAL A 662 -10.54 27.92 -49.53
C VAL A 662 -10.31 29.43 -49.29
N ASP A 663 -9.11 29.77 -48.80
CA ASP A 663 -8.39 31.08 -48.73
C ASP A 663 -9.03 32.35 -48.13
N TRP A 664 -8.41 32.84 -47.05
CA TRP A 664 -7.93 34.24 -46.97
C TRP A 664 -6.78 34.36 -45.94
N HIS A 665 -5.68 35.04 -46.30
CA HIS A 665 -4.44 35.05 -45.50
C HIS A 665 -3.82 36.46 -45.41
N THR A 666 -4.10 37.20 -44.33
CA THR A 666 -3.28 38.38 -43.94
C THR A 666 -3.32 38.64 -42.42
N GLN A 667 -2.15 38.97 -41.85
CA GLN A 667 -1.93 39.64 -40.53
C GLN A 667 -2.29 38.95 -39.19
N HIS A 668 -1.40 38.01 -38.80
CA HIS A 668 -0.56 38.09 -37.58
C HIS A 668 -1.18 38.54 -36.22
N VAL A 669 -1.43 37.57 -35.32
CA VAL A 669 -0.69 37.43 -34.03
C VAL A 669 -0.56 35.93 -33.72
N ALA A 670 0.66 35.44 -33.46
CA ALA A 670 0.90 34.03 -33.19
C ALA A 670 0.51 33.61 -31.76
N LYS A 671 -0.13 32.43 -31.61
CA LYS A 671 -0.18 31.68 -30.34
C LYS A 671 0.35 30.26 -30.57
N PRO A 672 1.20 29.69 -29.69
CA PRO A 672 1.90 28.44 -29.98
C PRO A 672 1.02 27.19 -29.83
N ALA A 673 1.38 26.12 -30.54
CA ALA A 673 0.79 24.80 -30.36
C ALA A 673 1.12 24.20 -28.98
N GLN A 674 0.16 23.55 -28.33
CA GLN A 674 0.38 22.87 -27.05
C GLN A 674 1.17 21.56 -27.26
N PRO A 675 2.25 21.31 -26.49
CA PRO A 675 3.07 20.11 -26.63
C PRO A 675 2.45 18.87 -25.96
N MET A 676 2.88 17.69 -26.42
CA MET A 676 2.52 16.38 -25.86
C MET A 676 3.00 16.19 -24.41
N LYS A 677 2.34 15.28 -23.69
CA LYS A 677 2.63 14.93 -22.28
C LYS A 677 4.09 14.50 -22.09
N ARG A 678 4.78 15.09 -21.09
CA ARG A 678 6.22 14.95 -20.81
C ARG A 678 6.50 14.10 -19.54
N ASP A 679 7.77 13.79 -19.33
CA ASP A 679 8.29 12.68 -18.50
C ASP A 679 9.19 13.15 -17.32
N GLN A 680 9.49 12.26 -16.36
CA GLN A 680 9.94 12.67 -15.01
C GLN A 680 11.43 12.49 -14.68
N PHE A 681 12.11 13.55 -14.21
CA PHE A 681 13.50 13.55 -13.71
C PHE A 681 13.68 14.54 -12.55
N ILE A 682 13.90 14.06 -11.31
CA ILE A 682 13.72 14.89 -10.09
C ILE A 682 14.68 14.44 -8.97
N TYR A 683 15.05 15.32 -8.04
CA TYR A 683 15.83 15.02 -6.83
C TYR A 683 14.99 14.23 -5.80
N ARG A 684 15.63 13.43 -4.91
CA ARG A 684 14.95 12.79 -3.75
C ARG A 684 15.89 12.56 -2.57
N GLY A 685 15.70 13.33 -1.49
CA GLY A 685 16.32 13.12 -0.19
C GLY A 685 15.29 12.78 0.90
N TYR A 686 15.78 12.50 2.10
CA TYR A 686 14.97 12.36 3.32
C TYR A 686 15.53 13.29 4.40
N LEU A 687 14.66 14.12 4.98
CA LEU A 687 14.94 14.90 6.17
C LEU A 687 14.60 14.07 7.41
N VAL A 688 15.56 13.89 8.31
CA VAL A 688 15.35 13.38 9.66
C VAL A 688 15.48 14.53 10.64
N CYS A 689 14.52 14.70 11.53
CA CYS A 689 14.61 15.62 12.66
C CYS A 689 14.68 14.77 13.93
N LYS A 690 15.80 14.81 14.66
CA LYS A 690 16.06 13.97 15.84
C LYS A 690 15.78 14.75 17.11
N ASN A 691 15.09 14.11 18.05
CA ASN A 691 14.80 14.61 19.39
C ASN A 691 14.09 15.98 19.39
N LEU A 692 12.75 15.95 19.30
CA LEU A 692 11.90 17.13 19.44
C LEU A 692 12.14 17.79 20.81
N LEU A 693 12.73 18.98 20.77
CA LEU A 693 12.96 19.85 21.91
C LEU A 693 11.67 20.63 22.20
N SER A 694 11.01 20.29 23.31
CA SER A 694 9.74 20.88 23.70
C SER A 694 9.73 21.22 25.19
N PRO A 695 9.22 22.40 25.60
CA PRO A 695 9.10 22.78 27.01
C PRO A 695 7.96 22.05 27.74
N ILE A 696 7.01 21.46 27.01
CA ILE A 696 5.89 20.68 27.57
C ILE A 696 6.22 19.19 27.62
N LEU A 697 5.60 18.46 28.56
CA LEU A 697 5.78 17.00 28.76
C LEU A 697 4.86 16.11 27.90
N HIS A 698 4.09 16.72 26.99
CA HIS A 698 2.99 16.10 26.24
C HIS A 698 3.02 16.56 24.77
N MET A 699 2.24 15.91 23.90
CA MET A 699 2.10 16.34 22.51
C MET A 699 1.43 17.72 22.41
N ALA A 700 1.95 18.59 21.54
CA ALA A 700 1.45 19.96 21.41
C ALA A 700 0.02 20.04 20.86
N GLY A 701 -0.43 19.07 20.07
CA GLY A 701 -1.75 19.08 19.41
C GLY A 701 -2.95 18.85 20.33
N CYS A 702 -2.75 18.37 21.56
CA CYS A 702 -3.82 18.08 22.52
C CYS A 702 -3.31 18.27 23.97
N PRO A 703 -2.96 19.50 24.37
CA PRO A 703 -2.40 19.76 25.70
C PRO A 703 -3.41 19.43 26.80
N VAL A 704 -2.92 19.16 28.01
CA VAL A 704 -3.79 18.94 29.17
C VAL A 704 -4.50 20.27 29.49
N PRO A 705 -5.84 20.28 29.66
CA PRO A 705 -6.54 21.50 30.10
C PRO A 705 -5.93 21.99 31.42
N PRO A 706 -5.78 23.32 31.61
CA PRO A 706 -5.22 23.85 32.86
C PRO A 706 -6.03 23.32 34.04
N ALA A 707 -5.31 22.97 35.12
CA ALA A 707 -5.94 22.46 36.33
C ALA A 707 -7.01 23.45 36.78
N LYS A 708 -8.25 22.98 36.96
CA LYS A 708 -9.33 23.81 37.50
C LYS A 708 -8.88 24.30 38.87
N VAL A 709 -8.64 25.60 38.99
CA VAL A 709 -8.35 26.25 40.27
C VAL A 709 -9.48 25.88 41.23
N ASP A 710 -9.11 25.40 42.42
CA ASP A 710 -10.06 24.92 43.42
C ASP A 710 -11.09 26.02 43.73
N PRO A 711 -12.40 25.79 43.55
CA PRO A 711 -13.45 26.79 43.77
C PRO A 711 -13.75 26.94 45.28
N LYS A 712 -12.71 27.14 46.09
CA LYS A 712 -12.74 27.18 47.55
C LYS A 712 -12.03 28.40 48.17
N VAL A 713 -11.84 29.48 47.41
CA VAL A 713 -11.58 30.81 48.00
C VAL A 713 -12.38 31.88 47.25
N THR A 714 -13.58 32.19 47.73
CA THR A 714 -14.17 33.55 47.82
C THR A 714 -15.60 33.46 48.37
N ASN A 715 -15.74 33.59 49.69
CA ASN A 715 -17.03 33.95 50.29
C ASN A 715 -17.17 35.47 50.26
N GLY A 716 -18.34 35.97 49.84
CA GLY A 716 -18.80 37.33 50.13
C GLY A 716 -18.36 38.43 49.15
N LEU A 717 -19.24 38.75 48.20
CA LEU A 717 -19.90 40.07 48.10
C LEU A 717 -20.96 40.04 47.00
N GLU A 718 -22.10 40.68 47.25
CA GLU A 718 -23.26 40.68 46.35
C GLU A 718 -23.15 41.73 45.24
N GLY A 719 -23.80 41.44 44.10
CA GLY A 719 -24.55 42.40 43.29
C GLY A 719 -23.88 43.70 42.81
N SER A 720 -23.52 43.74 41.51
CA SER A 720 -24.09 44.74 40.58
C SER A 720 -23.68 44.44 39.14
N GLY A 721 -24.54 44.79 38.18
CA GLY A 721 -24.24 44.63 36.76
C GLY A 721 -23.40 45.79 36.24
N PHE A 722 -22.27 45.49 35.57
CA PHE A 722 -21.54 46.47 34.76
C PHE A 722 -21.36 45.98 33.33
N LYS A 723 -22.05 46.64 32.39
CA LYS A 723 -21.71 46.56 30.96
C LYS A 723 -20.43 47.36 30.74
N GLN A 724 -19.31 46.72 30.44
CA GLN A 724 -18.11 47.42 30.00
C GLN A 724 -17.89 47.24 28.50
N LYS A 725 -18.03 48.35 27.75
CA LYS A 725 -17.68 48.42 26.32
C LYS A 725 -16.16 48.37 26.19
N VAL A 726 -15.62 47.28 25.63
CA VAL A 726 -14.24 47.29 25.11
C VAL A 726 -14.23 48.02 23.76
N ARG A 727 -13.33 48.99 23.60
CA ARG A 727 -13.14 49.72 22.33
C ARG A 727 -12.54 48.78 21.28
N LYS A 728 -13.14 48.74 20.09
CA LYS A 728 -12.55 48.07 18.91
C LYS A 728 -11.28 48.81 18.44
N PRO A 729 -10.15 48.11 18.19
CA PRO A 729 -9.18 48.53 17.18
C PRO A 729 -9.77 48.30 15.76
N PRO A 730 -9.38 49.09 14.75
CA PRO A 730 -9.91 48.92 13.39
C PRO A 730 -9.13 47.85 12.60
N GLY A 731 -9.87 46.90 11.99
CA GLY A 731 -9.33 45.96 11.00
C GLY A 731 -8.72 44.68 11.59
N GLY A 732 -9.55 43.66 11.86
CA GLY A 732 -9.09 42.41 12.49
C GLY A 732 -10.08 41.26 12.49
N ASP A 733 -10.92 41.11 11.46
CA ASP A 733 -11.72 39.89 11.28
C ASP A 733 -10.82 38.75 10.78
N ARG A 734 -10.19 38.01 11.70
CA ARG A 734 -9.46 36.77 11.41
C ARG A 734 -9.71 35.68 12.45
N LEU A 735 -10.37 34.62 11.98
CA LEU A 735 -10.21 33.23 12.43
C LEU A 735 -10.42 32.91 13.92
N LEU A 736 -11.43 33.52 14.55
CA LEU A 736 -12.24 32.81 15.54
C LEU A 736 -13.46 32.20 14.84
N VAL A 737 -13.25 31.12 14.08
CA VAL A 737 -14.37 30.28 13.63
C VAL A 737 -14.93 29.60 14.87
N ASN A 738 -16.05 30.15 15.34
CA ASN A 738 -16.79 29.67 16.49
C ASN A 738 -17.53 28.37 16.12
N THR A 739 -16.79 27.27 15.95
CA THR A 739 -17.37 25.93 15.80
C THR A 739 -18.09 25.59 17.10
N GLN A 740 -19.42 25.45 17.03
CA GLN A 740 -20.24 25.03 18.18
C GLN A 740 -19.96 23.58 18.63
N ASP A 741 -19.10 22.86 17.92
CA ASP A 741 -18.63 21.51 18.24
C ASP A 741 -17.26 21.55 18.93
N GLY A 742 -17.26 21.55 20.27
CA GLY A 742 -16.05 21.43 21.10
C GLY A 742 -15.42 20.03 21.12
N GLU A 743 -15.38 19.35 19.98
CA GLU A 743 -15.04 17.92 19.86
C GLU A 743 -13.54 17.65 19.64
N TYR A 744 -12.80 18.65 19.17
CA TYR A 744 -11.35 18.60 18.97
C TYR A 744 -10.71 19.77 19.73
N GLY A 745 -9.69 19.47 20.56
CA GLY A 745 -9.09 20.46 21.44
C GLY A 745 -8.43 21.60 20.65
N VAL A 746 -8.74 22.84 21.03
CA VAL A 746 -8.07 24.03 20.50
C VAL A 746 -6.65 24.06 21.07
N LEU A 747 -5.66 24.31 20.21
CA LEU A 747 -4.29 24.61 20.63
C LEU A 747 -4.32 25.83 21.55
N ASN A 748 -3.75 25.74 22.76
CA ASN A 748 -3.55 26.91 23.60
C ASN A 748 -2.08 27.37 23.48
N PRO A 749 -1.78 28.49 22.78
CA PRO A 749 -0.40 28.92 22.53
C PRO A 749 0.36 29.23 23.83
N GLU A 750 -0.33 29.78 24.83
CA GLU A 750 0.24 30.07 26.15
C GLU A 750 0.71 28.79 26.89
N VAL A 751 0.22 27.62 26.47
CA VAL A 751 0.57 26.32 27.05
C VAL A 751 1.57 25.56 26.19
N SER A 752 1.51 25.66 24.85
CA SER A 752 2.43 24.95 23.93
C SER A 752 3.73 25.68 23.63
N GLY A 753 3.85 26.96 23.99
CA GLY A 753 5.09 27.75 23.88
C GLY A 753 5.65 27.80 22.47
N VAL A 754 6.98 27.76 22.34
CA VAL A 754 7.71 27.84 21.06
C VAL A 754 7.28 26.82 20.00
N VAL A 755 6.84 25.61 20.41
CA VAL A 755 6.28 24.60 19.49
C VAL A 755 4.90 25.03 19.01
N GLY A 756 4.10 25.65 19.89
CA GLY A 756 2.82 26.29 19.57
C GLY A 756 2.96 27.41 18.54
N GLU A 757 3.90 28.33 18.73
CA GLU A 757 4.17 29.43 17.80
C GLU A 757 4.40 28.93 16.36
N LEU A 758 5.21 27.87 16.21
CA LEU A 758 5.49 27.30 14.89
C LEU A 758 4.28 26.58 14.28
N ILE A 759 3.49 25.89 15.10
CA ILE A 759 2.23 25.25 14.67
C ILE A 759 1.25 26.31 14.14
N GLU A 760 1.06 27.43 14.86
CA GLU A 760 0.17 28.51 14.42
C GLU A 760 0.64 29.16 13.12
N HIS A 761 1.95 29.41 12.99
CA HIS A 761 2.54 29.91 11.75
C HIS A 761 2.30 28.96 10.57
N PHE A 762 2.58 27.67 10.73
CA PHE A 762 2.33 26.68 9.69
C PHE A 762 0.84 26.56 9.33
N LEU A 763 -0.07 26.66 10.31
CA LEU A 763 -1.51 26.71 10.04
C LEU A 763 -1.87 27.92 9.17
N ALA A 764 -1.45 29.12 9.55
CA ALA A 764 -1.72 30.35 8.80
C ALA A 764 -1.13 30.29 7.37
N VAL A 765 0.04 29.70 7.19
CA VAL A 765 0.66 29.51 5.87
C VAL A 765 -0.13 28.50 5.03
N ASN A 766 -0.54 27.36 5.61
CA ASN A 766 -1.35 26.36 4.92
C ASN A 766 -2.70 26.93 4.44
N GLU A 767 -3.36 27.75 5.26
CA GLU A 767 -4.59 28.45 4.88
C GLU A 767 -4.36 29.47 3.75
N SER A 768 -3.25 30.23 3.79
CA SER A 768 -2.88 31.19 2.74
C SER A 768 -2.59 30.50 1.40
N LEU A 769 -1.95 29.32 1.43
CA LEU A 769 -1.73 28.49 0.25
C LEU A 769 -3.07 27.91 -0.27
N GLY A 770 -3.86 27.27 0.60
CA GLY A 770 -5.12 26.62 0.21
C GLY A 770 -6.21 27.58 -0.28
N SER A 771 -6.25 28.81 0.22
CA SER A 771 -7.19 29.83 -0.26
C SER A 771 -6.96 30.20 -1.73
N LYS A 772 -5.71 30.10 -2.21
CA LYS A 772 -5.31 30.45 -3.59
C LYS A 772 -5.49 29.30 -4.58
N ASP A 773 -5.50 28.05 -4.10
CA ASP A 773 -5.82 26.87 -4.93
C ASP A 773 -7.25 26.92 -5.48
N SER A 774 -8.19 27.52 -4.74
CA SER A 774 -9.61 27.62 -5.14
C SER A 774 -9.89 28.54 -6.34
N VAL A 775 -8.98 29.46 -6.66
CA VAL A 775 -9.14 30.46 -7.73
C VAL A 775 -8.60 29.97 -9.07
N ASN A 776 -7.66 29.01 -9.07
CA ASN A 776 -6.99 28.51 -10.28
C ASN A 776 -7.73 27.35 -10.99
N SER A 777 -8.92 26.95 -10.50
CA SER A 777 -9.75 25.90 -11.10
C SER A 777 -10.66 26.39 -12.24
N ALA A 778 -10.69 27.69 -12.52
CA ALA A 778 -11.52 28.31 -13.56
C ALA A 778 -10.71 29.19 -14.54
N GLY A 779 -10.13 28.56 -15.57
CA GLY A 779 -9.56 29.24 -16.74
C GLY A 779 -8.10 29.68 -16.59
N ASP A 780 -7.31 29.43 -17.63
CA ASP A 780 -5.83 29.57 -17.64
C ASP A 780 -5.35 31.02 -17.86
N THR A 781 -5.89 31.95 -17.06
CA THR A 781 -5.46 33.35 -17.00
C THR A 781 -5.42 33.83 -15.55
N SER A 782 -4.41 33.39 -14.79
CA SER A 782 -4.09 34.05 -13.51
C SER A 782 -3.84 35.55 -13.76
N PRO A 783 -4.46 36.46 -13.00
CA PRO A 783 -4.31 37.90 -13.24
C PRO A 783 -2.85 38.32 -13.08
N ALA A 784 -2.40 39.25 -13.93
CA ALA A 784 -1.09 39.86 -13.83
C ALA A 784 -0.97 40.57 -12.48
N GLY A 785 -0.10 40.06 -11.59
CA GLY A 785 0.00 40.52 -10.20
C GLY A 785 -0.37 39.48 -9.13
N ALA A 786 -0.73 38.25 -9.50
CA ALA A 786 -0.92 37.17 -8.53
C ALA A 786 0.36 36.96 -7.67
N GLN A 787 0.22 37.04 -6.34
CA GLN A 787 1.30 36.83 -5.37
C GLN A 787 1.13 35.51 -4.61
N GLU A 788 2.23 34.81 -4.39
CA GLU A 788 2.30 33.52 -3.71
C GLU A 788 3.24 33.59 -2.50
N VAL A 789 3.04 32.73 -1.48
CA VAL A 789 3.97 32.62 -0.36
C VAL A 789 5.24 31.89 -0.84
N LEU A 790 6.37 32.59 -0.80
CA LEU A 790 7.68 32.09 -1.22
C LEU A 790 8.67 31.93 -0.05
N ARG A 791 8.40 32.54 1.11
CA ARG A 791 9.28 32.49 2.29
C ARG A 791 8.49 32.19 3.55
N LEU A 792 9.13 31.50 4.50
CA LEU A 792 8.62 31.23 5.84
C LEU A 792 9.34 32.06 6.93
N CYS A 793 10.49 32.63 6.60
CA CYS A 793 11.40 33.35 7.48
C CYS A 793 11.83 34.68 6.84
N PRO A 794 12.23 35.70 7.63
CA PRO A 794 12.92 36.86 7.09
C PRO A 794 14.23 36.45 6.37
N PRO A 795 14.56 37.02 5.20
CA PRO A 795 15.84 36.77 4.53
C PRO A 795 17.07 37.07 5.42
N GLU A 796 16.93 37.96 6.40
CA GLU A 796 17.95 38.37 7.36
C GLU A 796 18.17 37.29 8.42
N ALA A 797 17.13 36.55 8.80
CA ALA A 797 17.22 35.46 9.76
C ALA A 797 18.02 34.27 9.20
N LEU A 798 17.77 33.92 7.94
CA LEU A 798 18.55 32.90 7.23
C LEU A 798 19.99 33.37 6.99
N ARG A 799 20.19 34.59 6.46
CA ARG A 799 21.52 35.12 6.14
C ARG A 799 22.36 35.49 7.37
N GLY A 800 21.74 35.64 8.54
CA GLY A 800 22.44 35.87 9.81
C GLY A 800 23.04 34.60 10.43
N ASP A 801 22.52 33.41 10.07
CA ASP A 801 23.04 32.11 10.52
C ASP A 801 24.02 31.57 9.46
N ASN A 802 25.22 32.17 9.41
CA ASN A 802 26.26 31.83 8.43
C ASN A 802 26.56 30.32 8.41
N ALA A 803 26.62 29.68 9.57
CA ALA A 803 26.94 28.27 9.68
C ALA A 803 25.83 27.38 9.08
N PHE A 804 24.54 27.73 9.29
CA PHE A 804 23.43 27.04 8.61
C PHE A 804 23.48 27.25 7.10
N MET A 805 23.77 28.47 6.65
CA MET A 805 23.89 28.80 5.22
C MET A 805 25.04 28.04 4.54
N GLU A 806 26.21 27.98 5.17
CA GLU A 806 27.36 27.21 4.68
C GLU A 806 27.03 25.72 4.57
N PHE A 807 26.45 25.13 5.63
CA PHE A 807 25.95 23.75 5.62
C PHE A 807 24.97 23.49 4.46
N PHE A 808 23.95 24.36 4.31
CA PHE A 808 22.87 24.15 3.35
C PHE A 808 23.35 24.31 1.90
N VAL A 809 24.32 25.19 1.67
CA VAL A 809 24.95 25.39 0.36
C VAL A 809 25.91 24.23 0.02
N SER A 810 26.77 23.78 0.95
CA SER A 810 27.67 22.64 0.71
C SER A 810 26.87 21.36 0.43
N MET A 811 25.88 21.06 1.25
CA MET A 811 24.97 19.91 1.06
C MET A 811 24.34 19.90 -0.34
N ASN A 812 23.79 21.04 -0.79
CA ASN A 812 23.17 21.14 -2.11
C ASN A 812 24.20 20.98 -3.25
N GLN A 813 25.42 21.50 -3.11
CA GLN A 813 26.49 21.33 -4.10
C GLN A 813 26.96 19.87 -4.20
N GLU A 814 27.30 19.26 -3.07
CA GLU A 814 27.76 17.86 -2.94
C GLU A 814 26.70 16.84 -3.39
N PHE A 815 25.42 17.21 -3.38
CA PHE A 815 24.34 16.38 -3.92
C PHE A 815 24.22 16.49 -5.45
N LEU A 816 24.32 17.71 -6.00
CA LEU A 816 24.03 17.97 -7.41
C LEU A 816 25.04 17.35 -8.37
N GLU A 817 26.34 17.35 -8.02
CA GLU A 817 27.39 16.77 -8.86
C GLU A 817 27.19 15.25 -9.11
N PRO A 818 27.06 14.38 -8.08
CA PRO A 818 26.70 12.98 -8.28
C PRO A 818 25.37 12.76 -8.99
N GLN A 819 24.40 13.67 -8.84
CA GLN A 819 23.12 13.59 -9.55
C GLN A 819 23.30 13.85 -11.06
N CYS A 820 24.14 14.80 -11.45
CA CYS A 820 24.51 15.04 -12.85
C CYS A 820 25.19 13.81 -13.46
N VAL A 821 26.17 13.22 -12.77
CA VAL A 821 26.84 11.97 -13.20
C VAL A 821 25.83 10.81 -13.31
N ALA A 822 24.87 10.69 -12.39
CA ALA A 822 23.85 9.65 -12.47
C ALA A 822 22.86 9.86 -13.63
N LEU A 823 22.50 11.11 -13.95
CA LEU A 823 21.64 11.44 -15.09
C LEU A 823 22.36 11.21 -16.43
N SER A 824 23.65 11.55 -16.52
CA SER A 824 24.47 11.24 -17.70
C SER A 824 24.71 9.73 -17.85
N LYS A 825 24.92 8.96 -16.77
CA LYS A 825 24.91 7.47 -16.81
C LYS A 825 23.61 6.93 -17.37
N LEU A 826 22.46 7.45 -16.92
CA LEU A 826 21.15 7.05 -17.43
C LEU A 826 20.98 7.34 -18.93
N LEU A 827 21.40 8.54 -19.38
CA LEU A 827 21.44 8.89 -20.81
C LEU A 827 22.31 7.93 -21.62
N THR A 828 23.50 7.57 -21.14
CA THR A 828 24.37 6.58 -21.79
C THR A 828 23.69 5.22 -21.94
N PHE A 829 23.03 4.74 -20.89
CA PHE A 829 22.32 3.45 -20.91
C PHE A 829 21.06 3.48 -21.79
N VAL A 830 20.37 4.62 -21.93
CA VAL A 830 19.28 4.81 -22.90
C VAL A 830 19.79 4.59 -24.33
N HIS A 831 20.93 5.19 -24.67
CA HIS A 831 21.51 5.08 -26.01
C HIS A 831 22.19 3.73 -26.27
N ASN A 832 22.75 3.09 -25.25
CA ASN A 832 23.37 1.76 -25.35
C ASN A 832 22.62 0.71 -24.52
N GLN A 833 21.78 -0.07 -25.21
CA GLN A 833 20.99 -1.15 -24.63
C GLN A 833 21.81 -2.39 -24.20
N GLN A 834 23.08 -2.49 -24.61
CA GLN A 834 23.95 -3.62 -24.22
C GLN A 834 24.59 -3.46 -22.84
N LEU A 835 24.58 -2.25 -22.27
CA LEU A 835 25.17 -2.00 -20.94
C LEU A 835 24.27 -2.53 -19.81
N SER A 836 24.89 -3.12 -18.79
CA SER A 836 24.27 -3.53 -17.53
C SER A 836 25.28 -3.42 -16.38
N ASP A 837 24.81 -3.02 -15.19
CA ASP A 837 25.64 -2.98 -13.99
C ASP A 837 25.74 -4.40 -13.38
N SER A 838 26.94 -5.00 -13.44
CA SER A 838 27.18 -6.38 -13.01
C SER A 838 27.11 -6.56 -11.48
N ARG A 839 27.34 -5.49 -10.71
CA ARG A 839 27.42 -5.49 -9.23
C ARG A 839 26.07 -5.67 -8.54
N GLN A 840 24.96 -5.63 -9.28
CA GLN A 840 23.62 -5.67 -8.68
C GLN A 840 23.34 -6.89 -7.78
N GLY A 841 23.96 -8.03 -8.09
CA GLY A 841 23.78 -9.27 -7.31
C GLY A 841 24.48 -9.22 -5.96
N GLU A 842 25.76 -8.84 -5.92
CA GLU A 842 26.56 -8.76 -4.70
C GLU A 842 26.06 -7.62 -3.79
N LEU A 843 25.78 -6.44 -4.36
CA LEU A 843 25.29 -5.29 -3.61
C LEU A 843 23.91 -5.55 -2.98
N LYS A 844 23.06 -6.36 -3.63
CA LYS A 844 21.81 -6.82 -3.02
C LYS A 844 22.08 -7.62 -1.75
N ILE A 845 23.02 -8.56 -1.79
CA ILE A 845 23.34 -9.43 -0.63
C ILE A 845 23.95 -8.58 0.48
N ALA A 846 25.01 -7.82 0.18
CA ALA A 846 25.69 -6.96 1.15
C ALA A 846 24.75 -5.94 1.82
N CYS A 847 23.83 -5.32 1.07
CA CYS A 847 22.82 -4.43 1.65
C CYS A 847 21.84 -5.16 2.57
N LEU A 848 21.34 -6.34 2.18
CA LEU A 848 20.41 -7.12 3.01
C LEU A 848 21.07 -7.62 4.30
N GLU A 849 22.34 -8.03 4.23
CA GLU A 849 23.14 -8.40 5.41
C GLU A 849 23.38 -7.20 6.33
N LYS A 850 23.86 -6.07 5.80
CA LYS A 850 24.04 -4.80 6.56
C LYS A 850 22.75 -4.38 7.27
N TRP A 851 21.61 -4.43 6.58
CA TRP A 851 20.32 -4.06 7.16
C TRP A 851 19.65 -5.18 7.97
N LYS A 852 20.31 -6.33 8.17
CA LYS A 852 19.77 -7.49 8.90
C LYS A 852 18.38 -7.87 8.39
N ILE A 853 18.25 -8.12 7.08
CA ILE A 853 17.01 -8.59 6.44
C ILE A 853 17.31 -9.93 5.77
N ASN A 854 16.59 -10.98 6.18
CA ASN A 854 16.75 -12.31 5.61
C ASN A 854 16.47 -12.28 4.09
N PRO A 855 17.32 -12.90 3.25
CA PRO A 855 17.17 -12.89 1.79
C PRO A 855 16.05 -13.84 1.29
N THR A 856 15.16 -14.30 2.16
CA THR A 856 14.12 -15.29 1.88
C THR A 856 13.10 -14.81 0.85
N ASP A 857 12.69 -15.74 -0.03
CA ASP A 857 11.67 -15.45 -1.03
C ASP A 857 10.30 -15.17 -0.42
N ARG A 858 9.63 -14.16 -0.97
CA ARG A 858 8.27 -13.74 -0.62
C ARG A 858 7.26 -14.89 -0.83
N ARG A 859 6.60 -15.34 0.24
CA ARG A 859 5.44 -16.24 0.17
C ARG A 859 4.14 -15.49 0.47
N GLN A 860 2.99 -16.16 0.26
CA GLN A 860 1.65 -15.60 0.52
C GLN A 860 1.21 -15.73 1.98
N VAL A 861 1.99 -16.42 2.82
CA VAL A 861 1.65 -16.67 4.22
C VAL A 861 2.24 -15.54 5.08
N PRO A 862 1.45 -14.89 5.97
CA PRO A 862 1.97 -13.86 6.85
C PRO A 862 3.11 -14.38 7.72
N TRP A 863 4.15 -13.58 7.92
CA TRP A 863 5.06 -13.78 9.03
C TRP A 863 4.27 -13.64 10.35
N PRO A 864 4.53 -14.46 11.38
CA PRO A 864 5.56 -15.50 11.51
C PRO A 864 5.09 -16.90 11.10
N LEU A 865 3.96 -17.05 10.40
CA LEU A 865 3.43 -18.34 9.95
C LEU A 865 4.20 -18.94 8.75
N MET A 866 5.47 -18.61 8.57
CA MET A 866 6.34 -19.29 7.60
C MET A 866 6.85 -20.61 8.20
N THR A 867 7.00 -21.67 7.40
CA THR A 867 7.36 -23.02 7.88
C THR A 867 8.59 -23.06 8.79
N PHE A 868 9.60 -22.22 8.49
CA PHE A 868 10.85 -22.14 9.27
C PHE A 868 10.73 -21.33 10.58
N ASN A 869 9.59 -20.67 10.82
CA ASN A 869 9.28 -19.88 12.01
C ASN A 869 8.12 -20.45 12.84
N HIS A 870 7.51 -21.57 12.41
CA HIS A 870 6.42 -22.18 13.16
C HIS A 870 6.93 -22.65 14.52
N SER A 871 6.34 -22.17 15.61
CA SER A 871 6.47 -22.84 16.90
C SER A 871 5.92 -24.27 16.79
N ALA A 872 6.42 -25.20 17.61
CA ALA A 872 6.02 -26.61 17.56
C ALA A 872 4.49 -26.82 17.66
N VAL A 873 3.78 -25.95 18.39
CA VAL A 873 2.32 -25.95 18.48
C VAL A 873 1.67 -25.58 17.15
N ILE A 874 2.13 -24.51 16.50
CA ILE A 874 1.62 -24.06 15.20
C ILE A 874 1.96 -25.09 14.11
N HIS A 875 3.16 -25.66 14.16
CA HIS A 875 3.59 -26.73 13.27
C HIS A 875 2.70 -27.97 13.43
N GLY A 876 2.35 -28.37 14.66
CA GLY A 876 1.42 -29.48 14.90
C GLY A 876 -0.02 -29.16 14.44
N LEU A 877 -0.49 -27.93 14.68
CA LEU A 877 -1.84 -27.48 14.34
C LEU A 877 -2.06 -27.31 12.83
N LEU A 878 -1.05 -26.85 12.10
CA LEU A 878 -1.08 -26.69 10.65
C LEU A 878 -0.60 -27.97 9.95
N GLY A 879 0.60 -28.45 10.27
CA GLY A 879 1.30 -29.48 9.53
C GLY A 879 2.01 -28.94 8.27
N ASP A 880 2.76 -29.81 7.60
CA ASP A 880 3.80 -29.44 6.63
C ASP A 880 3.30 -28.81 5.30
N LYS A 881 1.98 -28.73 5.09
CA LYS A 881 1.39 -28.32 3.80
C LYS A 881 1.02 -26.84 3.82
N GLU A 882 1.64 -26.02 2.97
CA GLU A 882 1.43 -24.55 2.95
C GLU A 882 -0.02 -24.09 2.68
N ARG A 883 -0.91 -24.95 2.16
CA ARG A 883 -2.30 -24.63 1.81
C ARG A 883 -3.30 -25.59 2.42
N LEU A 884 -3.42 -25.52 3.74
CA LEU A 884 -4.39 -26.31 4.51
C LEU A 884 -5.81 -25.76 4.34
N LYS A 885 -6.75 -26.69 4.09
CA LYS A 885 -8.20 -26.43 4.06
C LYS A 885 -8.86 -26.63 5.44
N SER A 886 -8.15 -27.23 6.38
CA SER A 886 -8.60 -27.60 7.73
C SER A 886 -7.40 -27.58 8.69
N LEU A 887 -7.67 -27.41 9.98
CA LEU A 887 -6.67 -27.50 11.05
C LEU A 887 -6.62 -28.94 11.59
N ASN A 888 -5.49 -29.32 12.18
CA ASN A 888 -5.34 -30.62 12.84
C ASN A 888 -6.02 -30.63 14.23
N MET A 889 -6.20 -31.84 14.78
CA MET A 889 -6.58 -32.03 16.19
C MET A 889 -5.57 -31.35 17.13
N LEU A 890 -6.05 -30.67 18.17
CA LEU A 890 -5.17 -30.25 19.26
C LEU A 890 -4.71 -31.48 20.07
N PRO A 891 -3.46 -31.51 20.55
CA PRO A 891 -3.04 -32.40 21.63
C PRO A 891 -3.96 -32.32 22.85
N SER A 892 -4.19 -33.46 23.50
CA SER A 892 -5.20 -33.60 24.56
C SER A 892 -4.94 -32.74 25.79
N GLU A 893 -3.68 -32.37 26.03
CA GLU A 893 -3.27 -31.44 27.08
C GLU A 893 -3.78 -29.99 26.88
N TYR A 894 -4.31 -29.64 25.71
CA TYR A 894 -4.91 -28.32 25.43
C TYR A 894 -6.44 -28.31 25.40
N TYR A 895 -7.10 -29.44 25.69
CA TYR A 895 -8.56 -29.50 25.71
C TYR A 895 -9.11 -28.62 26.85
N ALA A 896 -9.86 -27.58 26.48
CA ALA A 896 -10.42 -26.60 27.41
C ALA A 896 -11.41 -27.20 28.41
N ASN A 897 -12.33 -28.03 27.91
CA ASN A 897 -13.47 -28.52 28.69
C ASN A 897 -13.08 -29.54 29.78
N THR A 898 -11.90 -30.14 29.72
CA THR A 898 -11.37 -31.04 30.78
C THR A 898 -10.66 -30.28 31.90
N ARG A 899 -10.48 -28.95 31.78
CA ARG A 899 -9.69 -28.11 32.70
C ARG A 899 -10.52 -27.33 33.72
N VAL A 900 -11.84 -27.33 33.59
CA VAL A 900 -12.76 -26.51 34.37
C VAL A 900 -13.63 -27.37 35.28
N GLU A 901 -13.25 -27.47 36.53
CA GLU A 901 -14.02 -28.17 37.58
C GLU A 901 -15.12 -27.28 38.16
N THR A 902 -16.12 -27.86 38.82
CA THR A 902 -17.14 -27.10 39.58
C THR A 902 -16.67 -26.89 41.01
N PHE A 903 -16.72 -25.66 41.52
CA PHE A 903 -16.35 -25.38 42.92
C PHE A 903 -17.51 -25.75 43.87
N THR A 904 -17.21 -26.61 44.83
CA THR A 904 -18.19 -27.23 45.76
C THR A 904 -17.94 -26.79 47.21
N GLU A 905 -18.88 -27.10 48.12
CA GLU A 905 -18.71 -26.88 49.56
C GLU A 905 -17.50 -27.65 50.14
N VAL A 906 -17.07 -28.77 49.53
CA VAL A 906 -15.83 -29.48 49.92
C VAL A 906 -14.58 -28.64 49.61
N ASN A 907 -14.59 -27.90 48.50
CA ASN A 907 -13.52 -26.95 48.20
C ASN A 907 -13.59 -25.74 49.14
N LEU A 908 -14.79 -25.26 49.48
CA LEU A 908 -14.99 -24.15 50.42
C LEU A 908 -14.56 -24.49 51.86
N ALA A 909 -14.68 -25.76 52.27
CA ALA A 909 -14.20 -26.23 53.58
C ALA A 909 -12.67 -26.10 53.74
N ASN A 910 -11.92 -26.15 52.63
CA ASN A 910 -10.46 -26.01 52.58
C ASN A 910 -10.02 -24.58 52.20
N LEU A 911 -10.82 -23.55 52.52
CA LEU A 911 -10.56 -22.16 52.09
C LEU A 911 -9.25 -21.59 52.64
N ASP A 912 -8.81 -22.03 53.82
CA ASP A 912 -7.53 -21.72 54.44
C ASP A 912 -6.34 -22.12 53.55
N ILE A 913 -6.46 -23.26 52.86
CA ILE A 913 -5.49 -23.75 51.87
C ILE A 913 -5.60 -22.93 50.56
N LEU A 914 -6.79 -22.45 50.19
CA LEU A 914 -7.03 -21.88 48.86
C LEU A 914 -6.87 -20.35 48.76
N ILE A 915 -7.05 -19.61 49.85
CA ILE A 915 -7.18 -18.13 49.85
C ILE A 915 -5.94 -17.39 49.33
N ASP A 916 -4.75 -17.90 49.65
CA ASP A 916 -3.46 -17.31 49.31
C ASP A 916 -2.88 -17.96 48.02
N SER A 917 -3.10 -19.26 47.78
CA SER A 917 -2.60 -19.95 46.57
C SER A 917 -3.40 -19.71 45.27
N ARG A 918 -4.49 -18.94 45.28
CA ARG A 918 -5.37 -18.77 44.10
C ARG A 918 -5.62 -17.32 43.69
N VAL A 919 -5.64 -17.14 42.37
CA VAL A 919 -6.13 -15.94 41.68
C VAL A 919 -7.50 -16.27 41.09
N ALA A 920 -8.47 -15.40 41.28
CA ALA A 920 -9.75 -15.44 40.56
C ALA A 920 -9.64 -14.59 39.29
N ILE A 921 -10.05 -15.14 38.14
CA ILE A 921 -10.34 -14.34 36.95
C ILE A 921 -11.84 -14.10 36.81
N VAL A 922 -12.22 -12.86 36.49
CA VAL A 922 -13.64 -12.47 36.38
C VAL A 922 -14.13 -12.66 34.95
N CYS A 923 -15.04 -13.61 34.75
CA CYS A 923 -15.68 -13.86 33.46
C CYS A 923 -16.90 -12.95 33.29
N GLY A 924 -16.98 -12.24 32.17
CA GLY A 924 -18.17 -11.48 31.80
C GLY A 924 -19.33 -12.36 31.31
N THR A 925 -20.49 -11.74 31.11
CA THR A 925 -21.69 -12.41 30.60
C THR A 925 -21.43 -12.91 29.17
N PRO A 926 -21.49 -14.23 28.92
CA PRO A 926 -21.15 -14.79 27.64
C PRO A 926 -22.19 -14.44 26.58
N TYR A 927 -21.75 -14.39 25.33
CA TYR A 927 -22.63 -14.35 24.17
C TYR A 927 -23.46 -15.63 24.09
N THR A 928 -24.77 -15.50 23.85
CA THR A 928 -25.69 -16.63 23.68
C THR A 928 -26.51 -16.46 22.40
N THR A 929 -26.61 -17.52 21.59
CA THR A 929 -27.61 -17.64 20.51
C THR A 929 -28.60 -18.74 20.86
N ALA A 930 -29.71 -18.80 20.13
CA ALA A 930 -30.67 -19.90 20.22
C ALA A 930 -30.11 -21.26 19.73
N SER A 931 -28.89 -21.30 19.17
CA SER A 931 -28.34 -22.45 18.46
C SER A 931 -27.05 -23.05 19.05
N ALA A 932 -26.37 -22.38 19.99
CA ALA A 932 -25.13 -22.87 20.57
C ALA A 932 -24.98 -22.45 22.06
N PRO A 933 -24.53 -23.36 22.95
CA PRO A 933 -24.35 -23.06 24.37
C PRO A 933 -23.13 -22.16 24.61
N SER A 934 -23.21 -21.31 25.64
CA SER A 934 -22.11 -20.47 26.11
C SER A 934 -21.04 -21.31 26.83
N GLN A 935 -19.98 -21.68 26.14
CA GLN A 935 -18.79 -22.30 26.72
C GLN A 935 -17.50 -21.59 26.28
N PRO A 936 -16.45 -21.59 27.11
CA PRO A 936 -15.11 -21.16 26.70
C PRO A 936 -14.59 -22.03 25.55
N MET A 937 -13.83 -21.43 24.63
CA MET A 937 -13.32 -22.08 23.42
C MET A 937 -11.82 -21.84 23.27
N MET A 938 -11.12 -22.78 22.63
CA MET A 938 -9.83 -22.49 22.01
C MET A 938 -10.09 -21.71 20.72
N ILE A 939 -9.39 -20.60 20.51
CA ILE A 939 -9.57 -19.68 19.38
C ILE A 939 -8.21 -19.44 18.73
N TYR A 940 -8.11 -19.74 17.43
CA TYR A 940 -6.91 -19.62 16.62
C TYR A 940 -7.09 -18.59 15.51
N SER A 941 -6.17 -17.62 15.41
CA SER A 941 -6.07 -16.73 14.26
C SER A 941 -5.02 -17.23 13.28
N ARG A 942 -5.47 -17.66 12.09
CA ARG A 942 -4.58 -18.12 11.00
C ARG A 942 -4.13 -16.99 10.07
N SER A 943 -4.90 -15.91 9.98
CA SER A 943 -4.57 -14.73 9.19
C SER A 943 -5.28 -13.51 9.76
N SER A 944 -4.91 -12.30 9.33
CA SER A 944 -5.54 -11.05 9.74
C SER A 944 -7.00 -10.87 9.31
N ARG A 945 -7.54 -11.82 8.54
CA ARG A 945 -8.93 -11.82 8.09
C ARG A 945 -9.79 -12.49 9.14
N ASN A 946 -10.86 -11.82 9.59
CA ASN A 946 -11.87 -12.41 10.48
C ASN A 946 -12.42 -13.78 9.98
N SER A 947 -12.44 -14.01 8.66
CA SER A 947 -12.84 -15.29 8.05
C SER A 947 -11.85 -16.45 8.25
N ASP A 948 -10.64 -16.17 8.72
CA ASP A 948 -9.57 -17.13 9.02
C ASP A 948 -9.40 -17.37 10.54
N ILE A 949 -10.26 -16.79 11.38
CA ILE A 949 -10.30 -17.05 12.82
C ILE A 949 -11.20 -18.27 13.07
N HIS A 950 -10.63 -19.30 13.71
CA HIS A 950 -11.28 -20.58 13.96
C HIS A 950 -11.41 -20.85 15.46
N CYS A 951 -12.42 -21.60 15.87
CA CYS A 951 -12.66 -21.96 17.26
C CYS A 951 -13.10 -23.42 17.42
N THR A 952 -12.81 -23.98 18.59
CA THR A 952 -13.20 -25.34 19.00
C THR A 952 -13.44 -25.42 20.51
N THR A 953 -14.42 -26.21 20.92
CA THR A 953 -14.74 -26.54 22.32
C THR A 953 -14.17 -27.89 22.76
N ASP A 954 -14.06 -28.84 21.83
CA ASP A 954 -13.57 -30.21 22.04
C ASP A 954 -12.09 -30.40 21.67
N GLY A 955 -11.48 -29.40 21.03
CA GLY A 955 -10.11 -29.45 20.52
C GLY A 955 -9.95 -30.21 19.20
N GLY A 956 -11.03 -30.72 18.62
CA GLY A 956 -11.01 -31.51 17.38
C GLY A 956 -11.82 -30.90 16.25
N GLN A 957 -13.08 -30.53 16.51
CA GLN A 957 -13.93 -29.89 15.52
C GLN A 957 -13.68 -28.38 15.50
N TRP A 958 -12.91 -27.95 14.50
CA TRP A 958 -12.67 -26.54 14.21
C TRP A 958 -13.78 -25.95 13.34
N THR A 959 -14.44 -24.92 13.87
CA THR A 959 -15.45 -24.11 13.17
C THR A 959 -14.93 -22.69 12.99
N ARG A 960 -15.52 -21.88 12.10
CA ARG A 960 -15.14 -20.46 12.00
C ARG A 960 -15.81 -19.66 13.10
N LEU A 961 -15.07 -18.71 13.69
CA LEU A 961 -15.57 -17.87 14.77
C LEU A 961 -16.80 -17.05 14.36
N ASP A 962 -16.89 -16.61 13.11
CA ASP A 962 -18.04 -15.87 12.58
C ASP A 962 -19.29 -16.72 12.34
N GLN A 963 -19.17 -18.06 12.30
CA GLN A 963 -20.31 -18.98 12.26
C GLN A 963 -20.89 -19.22 13.66
N VAL A 964 -20.06 -19.20 14.70
CA VAL A 964 -20.48 -19.36 16.11
C VAL A 964 -20.94 -18.03 16.71
N ALA A 965 -20.23 -16.94 16.40
CA ALA A 965 -20.45 -15.60 16.96
C ALA A 965 -20.42 -14.52 15.85
N GLN A 966 -21.46 -14.49 15.01
CA GLN A 966 -21.59 -13.61 13.83
C GLN A 966 -21.25 -12.11 14.01
N TYR A 967 -21.40 -11.56 15.22
CA TYR A 967 -21.12 -10.15 15.53
C TYR A 967 -19.74 -9.91 16.17
N LEU A 968 -19.00 -10.96 16.48
CA LEU A 968 -17.66 -10.88 17.05
C LEU A 968 -16.62 -10.80 15.92
N LYS A 969 -15.86 -9.70 15.87
CA LYS A 969 -14.84 -9.43 14.84
C LYS A 969 -13.53 -8.95 15.48
N PRO A 970 -12.79 -9.82 16.19
CA PRO A 970 -11.64 -9.41 16.99
C PRO A 970 -10.37 -9.32 16.13
N ARG A 971 -9.56 -8.28 16.35
CA ARG A 971 -8.26 -8.12 15.67
C ARG A 971 -7.19 -9.00 16.34
N LEU A 972 -7.19 -10.30 16.06
CA LEU A 972 -6.21 -11.25 16.56
C LEU A 972 -5.04 -11.45 15.56
N PRO A 973 -3.78 -11.14 15.94
CA PRO A 973 -2.62 -11.30 15.05
C PRO A 973 -2.42 -12.75 14.56
N PRO A 974 -1.91 -12.97 13.33
CA PRO A 974 -1.67 -14.31 12.80
C PRO A 974 -0.78 -15.17 13.70
N GLY A 975 -1.14 -16.43 13.89
CA GLY A 975 -0.42 -17.36 14.76
C GLY A 975 -0.70 -17.16 16.25
N THR A 976 -1.81 -16.53 16.59
CA THR A 976 -2.29 -16.38 17.97
C THR A 976 -3.28 -17.49 18.30
N LEU A 977 -3.05 -18.22 19.40
CA LEU A 977 -3.90 -19.28 19.93
C LEU A 977 -4.21 -18.99 21.41
N VAL A 978 -5.46 -18.71 21.72
CA VAL A 978 -5.93 -18.30 23.05
C VAL A 978 -7.09 -19.16 23.53
N TRP A 979 -7.25 -19.26 24.84
CA TRP A 979 -8.46 -19.78 25.48
C TRP A 979 -9.31 -18.62 25.98
N GLY A 980 -10.60 -18.60 25.67
CA GLY A 980 -11.48 -17.49 26.03
C GLY A 980 -12.93 -17.65 25.60
N GLN A 981 -13.73 -16.61 25.74
CA GLN A 981 -15.14 -16.60 25.34
C GLN A 981 -15.58 -15.27 24.70
N PRO A 982 -16.52 -15.28 23.74
CA PRO A 982 -17.27 -14.09 23.34
C PRO A 982 -18.10 -13.56 24.52
N THR A 983 -18.02 -12.25 24.79
CA THR A 983 -18.63 -11.57 25.95
C THR A 983 -19.39 -10.32 25.52
N TYR A 984 -20.49 -9.98 26.21
CA TYR A 984 -21.19 -8.71 26.03
C TYR A 984 -20.55 -7.58 26.85
N GLU A 985 -20.34 -6.44 26.20
CA GLU A 985 -19.89 -5.18 26.83
C GLU A 985 -20.92 -4.06 26.62
N TYR A 986 -20.86 -3.02 27.44
CA TYR A 986 -21.78 -1.88 27.42
C TYR A 986 -21.01 -0.57 27.56
N VAL A 987 -21.31 0.40 26.70
CA VAL A 987 -20.77 1.76 26.84
C VAL A 987 -21.44 2.43 28.04
N THR A 988 -20.68 2.72 29.11
CA THR A 988 -21.21 3.20 30.40
C THR A 988 -22.17 4.39 30.29
N LYS A 989 -21.87 5.36 29.42
CA LYS A 989 -22.68 6.56 29.20
C LYS A 989 -24.02 6.33 28.48
N SER A 990 -24.14 5.30 27.65
CA SER A 990 -25.30 5.09 26.76
C SER A 990 -26.01 3.75 26.93
N GLY A 991 -25.46 2.83 27.73
CA GLY A 991 -25.94 1.45 27.86
C GLY A 991 -25.85 0.63 26.56
N ARG A 992 -25.27 1.18 25.47
CA ARG A 992 -25.22 0.53 24.16
C ARG A 992 -24.32 -0.70 24.22
N ARG A 993 -24.91 -1.85 23.90
CA ARG A 993 -24.22 -3.15 23.85
C ARG A 993 -23.21 -3.23 22.70
N LYS A 994 -22.05 -3.81 22.99
CA LYS A 994 -20.97 -4.20 22.08
C LYS A 994 -20.58 -5.67 22.31
N TYR A 995 -19.74 -6.20 21.43
CA TYR A 995 -19.22 -7.57 21.50
C TYR A 995 -17.69 -7.52 21.65
N ALA A 996 -17.15 -8.29 22.59
CA ALA A 996 -15.73 -8.40 22.84
C ALA A 996 -15.32 -9.87 22.98
N LEU A 997 -14.04 -10.17 22.72
CA LEU A 997 -13.44 -11.46 23.00
C LEU A 997 -12.69 -11.37 24.33
N MET A 998 -13.11 -12.13 25.35
CA MET A 998 -12.46 -12.18 26.66
C MET A 998 -11.53 -13.39 26.76
N ILE A 999 -10.24 -13.15 26.92
CA ILE A 999 -9.18 -14.15 27.10
C ILE A 999 -9.08 -14.57 28.56
N PHE A 1000 -8.92 -15.88 28.78
CA PHE A 1000 -8.77 -16.54 30.08
C PHE A 1000 -7.38 -17.17 30.27
N ASP A 1001 -6.74 -17.65 29.19
CA ASP A 1001 -5.35 -18.11 29.16
C ASP A 1001 -4.82 -18.11 27.71
N VAL A 1002 -3.51 -18.29 27.51
CA VAL A 1002 -2.82 -18.15 26.23
C VAL A 1002 -1.91 -19.34 25.94
N VAL A 1003 -1.95 -19.83 24.70
CA VAL A 1003 -1.02 -20.85 24.18
C VAL A 1003 0.04 -20.22 23.30
N CYS A 1004 -0.36 -19.41 22.30
CA CYS A 1004 0.55 -18.69 21.42
C CYS A 1004 0.10 -17.25 21.20
N ILE A 1005 1.05 -16.32 21.09
CA ILE A 1005 0.82 -14.95 20.63
C ILE A 1005 1.77 -14.70 19.46
N TYR A 1006 1.21 -14.29 18.32
CA TYR A 1006 1.97 -13.94 17.10
C TYR A 1006 3.13 -14.92 16.83
N GLY A 1007 2.78 -16.20 16.59
CA GLY A 1007 3.75 -17.26 16.30
C GLY A 1007 4.39 -17.93 17.50
N GLN A 1008 4.63 -17.19 18.58
CA GLN A 1008 5.50 -17.61 19.68
C GLN A 1008 4.75 -18.42 20.76
N ASP A 1009 5.41 -19.46 21.26
CA ASP A 1009 4.86 -20.40 22.24
C ASP A 1009 4.97 -19.87 23.67
N CYS A 1010 3.84 -19.54 24.27
CA CYS A 1010 3.74 -18.98 25.62
C CYS A 1010 3.54 -20.05 26.71
N ARG A 1011 3.35 -21.34 26.35
CA ARG A 1011 2.87 -22.37 27.29
C ARG A 1011 3.80 -22.63 28.46
N HIS A 1012 5.10 -22.43 28.25
CA HIS A 1012 6.15 -22.68 29.23
C HIS A 1012 6.24 -21.58 30.31
N LEU A 1013 5.64 -20.41 30.07
CA LEU A 1013 5.66 -19.28 30.97
C LEU A 1013 4.63 -19.44 32.11
N PRO A 1014 4.85 -18.80 33.28
CA PRO A 1014 3.88 -18.74 34.37
C PRO A 1014 2.55 -18.12 33.96
N PHE A 1015 1.43 -18.52 34.59
CA PHE A 1015 0.09 -18.02 34.25
C PHE A 1015 -0.02 -16.49 34.26
N THR A 1016 0.54 -15.83 35.28
CA THR A 1016 0.54 -14.37 35.39
C THR A 1016 1.27 -13.69 34.24
N GLU A 1017 2.40 -14.24 33.79
CA GLU A 1017 3.14 -13.75 32.62
C GLU A 1017 2.37 -13.98 31.30
N ARG A 1018 1.75 -15.16 31.12
CA ARG A 1018 0.90 -15.43 29.94
C ARG A 1018 -0.25 -14.43 29.84
N MET A 1019 -0.86 -14.06 30.96
CA MET A 1019 -1.95 -13.07 31.02
C MET A 1019 -1.46 -11.63 30.81
N GLU A 1020 -0.27 -11.28 31.31
CA GLU A 1020 0.38 -10.00 31.03
C GLU A 1020 0.73 -9.85 29.53
N LEU A 1021 1.19 -10.92 28.88
CA LEU A 1021 1.43 -10.92 27.43
C LEU A 1021 0.13 -10.76 26.63
N ALA A 1022 -0.96 -11.41 27.06
CA ALA A 1022 -2.29 -11.19 26.50
C ALA A 1022 -2.74 -9.73 26.64
N ARG A 1023 -2.41 -9.10 27.78
CA ARG A 1023 -2.76 -7.70 28.07
C ARG A 1023 -1.99 -6.74 27.16
N ARG A 1024 -0.68 -6.95 26.97
CA ARG A 1024 0.13 -6.18 26.01
C ARG A 1024 -0.36 -6.32 24.58
N MET A 1025 -0.71 -7.54 24.15
CA MET A 1025 -1.34 -7.76 22.85
C MET A 1025 -2.65 -6.97 22.72
N ALA A 1026 -3.53 -7.03 23.73
CA ALA A 1026 -4.78 -6.28 23.75
C ALA A 1026 -4.56 -4.76 23.71
N ASP A 1027 -3.58 -4.23 24.45
CA ASP A 1027 -3.22 -2.81 24.46
C ASP A 1027 -2.72 -2.33 23.07
N VAL A 1028 -2.06 -3.21 22.31
CA VAL A 1028 -1.62 -2.93 20.93
C VAL A 1028 -2.77 -2.98 19.92
N VAL A 1029 -3.57 -4.05 19.91
CA VAL A 1029 -4.57 -4.27 18.83
C VAL A 1029 -5.88 -3.50 19.02
N ASN A 1030 -6.20 -3.06 20.23
CA ASN A 1030 -7.38 -2.25 20.51
C ASN A 1030 -7.12 -0.76 20.26
N PHE A 1031 -7.94 -0.13 19.42
CA PHE A 1031 -7.86 1.31 19.15
C PHE A 1031 -9.12 2.04 19.64
N PRO A 1032 -9.02 3.25 20.23
CA PRO A 1032 -10.17 4.01 20.70
C PRO A 1032 -11.17 4.30 19.57
N GLY A 1033 -12.38 3.75 19.66
CA GLY A 1033 -13.46 4.02 18.71
C GLY A 1033 -13.47 3.12 17.46
N MET A 1034 -12.65 2.07 17.40
CA MET A 1034 -12.67 1.12 16.27
C MET A 1034 -14.02 0.38 16.15
N ASP A 1035 -14.37 0.00 14.91
CA ASP A 1035 -15.55 -0.83 14.59
C ASP A 1035 -15.37 -2.30 14.95
N ALA A 1036 -14.12 -2.75 15.07
CA ALA A 1036 -13.79 -4.13 15.44
C ALA A 1036 -14.16 -4.45 16.89
N SER A 1037 -14.37 -5.73 17.19
CA SER A 1037 -14.57 -6.19 18.56
C SER A 1037 -13.28 -6.05 19.36
N TYR A 1038 -13.39 -5.55 20.58
CA TYR A 1038 -12.25 -5.43 21.49
C TYR A 1038 -11.77 -6.82 21.92
N VAL A 1039 -10.45 -6.97 22.02
CA VAL A 1039 -9.81 -8.11 22.69
C VAL A 1039 -9.58 -7.71 24.14
N ARG A 1040 -10.11 -8.48 25.09
CA ARG A 1040 -10.00 -8.21 26.53
C ARG A 1040 -9.28 -9.35 27.21
N VAL A 1041 -8.60 -9.03 28.30
CA VAL A 1041 -8.11 -10.02 29.26
C VAL A 1041 -9.04 -9.98 30.46
N ALA A 1042 -9.46 -11.14 30.96
CA ALA A 1042 -10.27 -11.20 32.17
C ALA A 1042 -9.51 -10.56 33.36
N PRO A 1043 -10.14 -9.71 34.19
CA PRO A 1043 -9.48 -9.13 35.36
C PRO A 1043 -8.97 -10.20 36.34
N LEU A 1044 -7.68 -10.14 36.70
CA LEU A 1044 -7.06 -10.99 37.71
C LEU A 1044 -7.23 -10.36 39.11
N ILE A 1045 -7.69 -11.15 40.07
CA ILE A 1045 -7.95 -10.72 41.45
C ILE A 1045 -7.41 -11.79 42.41
N ARG A 1046 -6.50 -11.43 43.33
CA ARG A 1046 -6.10 -12.34 44.42
C ARG A 1046 -7.33 -12.70 45.26
N LEU A 1047 -7.54 -13.97 45.59
CA LEU A 1047 -8.81 -14.43 46.19
C LEU A 1047 -9.16 -13.69 47.49
N ARG A 1048 -8.17 -13.36 48.32
CA ARG A 1048 -8.28 -12.51 49.52
C ARG A 1048 -8.93 -11.13 49.27
N ASN A 1049 -8.74 -10.54 48.08
CA ASN A 1049 -9.26 -9.22 47.70
C ASN A 1049 -10.65 -9.28 47.04
N LEU A 1050 -11.20 -10.48 46.81
CA LEU A 1050 -12.49 -10.66 46.15
C LEU A 1050 -13.66 -9.94 46.86
N PRO A 1051 -13.78 -9.91 48.21
CA PRO A 1051 -14.85 -9.17 48.88
C PRO A 1051 -14.84 -7.68 48.56
N SER A 1052 -13.67 -7.05 48.62
CA SER A 1052 -13.48 -5.63 48.32
C SER A 1052 -13.81 -5.31 46.86
N TYR A 1053 -13.42 -6.20 45.93
CA TYR A 1053 -13.79 -6.06 44.52
C TYR A 1053 -15.31 -6.12 44.30
N VAL A 1054 -15.99 -7.14 44.83
CA VAL A 1054 -17.44 -7.33 44.63
C VAL A 1054 -18.23 -6.16 45.23
N LYS A 1055 -17.80 -5.62 46.38
CA LYS A 1055 -18.38 -4.41 46.99
C LYS A 1055 -18.10 -3.13 46.19
N GLY A 1056 -16.99 -3.07 45.45
CA GLY A 1056 -16.58 -1.92 44.64
C GLY A 1056 -17.22 -1.83 43.25
N LEU A 1057 -18.03 -2.82 42.82
CA LEU A 1057 -18.66 -2.82 41.50
C LEU A 1057 -19.76 -1.74 41.40
N PRO A 1058 -19.63 -0.72 40.51
CA PRO A 1058 -20.68 0.26 40.30
C PRO A 1058 -21.94 -0.36 39.73
N LEU A 1059 -23.10 0.13 40.18
CA LEU A 1059 -24.42 -0.22 39.65
C LEU A 1059 -24.71 0.61 38.39
N LEU A 1060 -24.70 -0.02 37.22
CA LEU A 1060 -24.87 0.63 35.92
C LEU A 1060 -26.08 0.08 35.15
N ARG A 1061 -26.64 0.90 34.26
CA ARG A 1061 -27.71 0.48 33.35
C ARG A 1061 -27.14 -0.31 32.18
N CYS A 1062 -27.85 -1.33 31.72
CA CYS A 1062 -27.55 -2.03 30.48
C CYS A 1062 -28.82 -2.29 29.67
N LYS A 1063 -28.65 -2.71 28.42
CA LYS A 1063 -29.78 -3.05 27.55
C LYS A 1063 -30.49 -4.35 27.96
N ASP A 1064 -29.79 -5.24 28.64
CA ASP A 1064 -30.21 -6.63 28.86
C ASP A 1064 -30.77 -6.89 30.28
N ALA A 1065 -30.92 -5.84 31.10
CA ALA A 1065 -31.61 -5.87 32.39
C ALA A 1065 -32.45 -4.59 32.62
N PRO A 1066 -33.64 -4.67 33.24
CA PRO A 1066 -34.49 -3.50 33.48
C PRO A 1066 -33.96 -2.59 34.60
N ASN A 1067 -33.18 -3.14 35.53
CA ASN A 1067 -32.61 -2.45 36.68
C ASN A 1067 -31.10 -2.25 36.52
N HIS A 1068 -30.50 -1.40 37.35
CA HIS A 1068 -29.04 -1.27 37.39
C HIS A 1068 -28.42 -2.57 37.93
N VAL A 1069 -27.34 -3.02 37.29
CA VAL A 1069 -26.60 -4.24 37.66
C VAL A 1069 -25.15 -3.92 38.04
N PRO A 1070 -24.52 -4.69 38.94
CA PRO A 1070 -23.09 -4.54 39.22
C PRO A 1070 -22.24 -4.80 37.97
N MET A 1071 -21.31 -3.90 37.66
CA MET A 1071 -20.47 -4.01 36.47
C MET A 1071 -18.99 -3.76 36.74
N ASN A 1072 -18.14 -4.52 36.04
CA ASN A 1072 -16.72 -4.23 35.96
C ASN A 1072 -16.48 -3.17 34.88
N VAL A 1073 -15.88 -2.02 35.23
CA VAL A 1073 -15.59 -0.92 34.31
C VAL A 1073 -14.11 -0.98 33.88
N HIS A 1074 -13.86 -0.95 32.57
CA HIS A 1074 -12.53 -0.83 31.98
C HIS A 1074 -12.06 0.64 31.97
N PRO A 1075 -10.73 0.90 31.88
CA PRO A 1075 -10.19 2.26 31.82
C PRO A 1075 -10.71 3.11 30.65
N ASP A 1076 -11.15 2.49 29.55
CA ASP A 1076 -11.76 3.14 28.39
C ASP A 1076 -13.22 3.58 28.59
N GLY A 1077 -13.80 3.33 29.78
CA GLY A 1077 -15.19 3.67 30.09
C GLY A 1077 -16.21 2.71 29.46
N ILE A 1078 -15.79 1.55 28.98
CA ILE A 1078 -16.67 0.43 28.62
C ILE A 1078 -16.76 -0.53 29.82
N ALA A 1079 -17.90 -1.17 30.03
CA ALA A 1079 -18.13 -2.05 31.17
C ALA A 1079 -18.73 -3.39 30.76
N PHE A 1080 -18.54 -4.43 31.56
CA PHE A 1080 -19.21 -5.72 31.40
C PHE A 1080 -19.86 -6.17 32.71
N GLN A 1081 -20.92 -6.97 32.60
CA GLN A 1081 -21.57 -7.60 33.74
C GLN A 1081 -20.86 -8.93 34.07
N PRO A 1082 -20.30 -9.11 35.28
CA PRO A 1082 -19.73 -10.39 35.72
C PRO A 1082 -20.78 -11.52 35.73
N HIS A 1083 -20.37 -12.73 35.38
CA HIS A 1083 -21.26 -13.91 35.26
C HIS A 1083 -20.70 -15.16 35.96
N SER A 1084 -19.39 -15.29 36.08
CA SER A 1084 -18.75 -16.31 36.93
C SER A 1084 -17.31 -15.90 37.25
N LEU A 1085 -16.72 -16.57 38.23
CA LEU A 1085 -15.27 -16.57 38.45
C LEU A 1085 -14.70 -17.91 37.99
N LEU A 1086 -13.45 -17.89 37.52
CA LEU A 1086 -12.61 -19.09 37.45
C LEU A 1086 -11.47 -18.91 38.45
N LEU A 1087 -11.40 -19.79 39.46
CA LEU A 1087 -10.35 -19.81 40.46
C LEU A 1087 -9.15 -20.60 39.92
N VAL A 1088 -8.10 -19.87 39.55
CA VAL A 1088 -6.89 -20.40 38.91
C VAL A 1088 -5.95 -20.97 39.97
N ARG A 1089 -5.60 -22.25 39.81
CA ARG A 1089 -4.47 -22.89 40.49
C ARG A 1089 -3.28 -22.84 39.55
N HIS A 1090 -2.30 -22.00 39.90
CA HIS A 1090 -1.12 -21.70 39.09
C HIS A 1090 0.20 -22.08 39.77
N LEU A 1091 0.14 -22.66 40.98
CA LEU A 1091 1.26 -23.16 41.75
C LEU A 1091 1.08 -24.65 42.07
N ALA A 1092 2.21 -25.36 42.16
CA ALA A 1092 2.29 -26.71 42.68
C ALA A 1092 1.96 -26.78 44.18
N GLU A 1093 1.31 -27.85 44.62
CA GLU A 1093 1.26 -28.17 46.05
C GLU A 1093 2.67 -28.59 46.52
N PRO A 1094 3.10 -28.25 47.74
CA PRO A 1094 2.35 -27.60 48.82
C PRO A 1094 2.52 -26.06 48.89
N TRP A 1095 2.92 -25.41 47.78
CA TRP A 1095 3.28 -23.99 47.78
C TRP A 1095 2.06 -23.04 47.78
N SER A 1096 2.28 -21.87 48.35
CA SER A 1096 1.30 -20.79 48.47
C SER A 1096 1.97 -19.43 48.30
N GLU A 1097 1.23 -18.44 47.78
CA GLU A 1097 1.70 -17.06 47.56
C GLU A 1097 1.07 -16.15 48.62
N ALA A 1098 1.87 -15.42 49.38
CA ALA A 1098 1.39 -14.48 50.39
C ALA A 1098 2.11 -13.12 50.27
N VAL A 1099 1.61 -12.10 50.95
CA VAL A 1099 2.26 -10.78 51.02
C VAL A 1099 2.78 -10.56 52.44
N SER A 1100 4.05 -10.23 52.56
CA SER A 1100 4.68 -9.91 53.84
C SER A 1100 4.06 -8.65 54.43
N ARG A 1101 3.54 -8.74 55.67
CA ARG A 1101 3.00 -7.57 56.39
C ARG A 1101 4.07 -6.51 56.68
N THR A 1102 5.34 -6.88 56.79
CA THR A 1102 6.47 -5.97 57.10
C THR A 1102 7.10 -5.33 55.87
N SER A 1103 7.31 -6.09 54.78
CA SER A 1103 7.96 -5.56 53.58
C SER A 1103 6.99 -5.19 52.44
N GLY A 1104 5.72 -5.61 52.52
CA GLY A 1104 4.75 -5.45 51.43
C GLY A 1104 5.06 -6.28 50.17
N HIS A 1105 6.14 -7.07 50.18
CA HIS A 1105 6.55 -7.90 49.05
C HIS A 1105 5.83 -9.25 49.07
N THR A 1106 5.57 -9.80 47.89
CA THR A 1106 5.14 -11.18 47.72
C THR A 1106 6.23 -12.14 48.20
N TYR A 1107 5.85 -13.18 48.93
CA TYR A 1107 6.70 -14.31 49.27
C TYR A 1107 5.93 -15.63 49.04
N TYR A 1108 6.67 -16.72 48.93
CA TYR A 1108 6.14 -18.06 48.74
C TYR A 1108 6.37 -18.90 49.99
N PHE A 1109 5.34 -19.63 50.40
CA PHE A 1109 5.35 -20.45 51.61
C PHE A 1109 5.05 -21.91 51.27
N ASN A 1110 5.95 -22.80 51.66
CA ASN A 1110 5.78 -24.24 51.61
C ASN A 1110 5.08 -24.71 52.88
N ARG A 1111 3.84 -25.18 52.76
CA ARG A 1111 3.01 -25.57 53.91
C ARG A 1111 3.43 -26.88 54.57
N THR A 1112 4.26 -27.69 53.92
CA THR A 1112 4.73 -28.98 54.45
C THR A 1112 6.05 -28.82 55.19
N THR A 1113 6.98 -28.01 54.67
CA THR A 1113 8.28 -27.74 55.32
C THR A 1113 8.26 -26.52 56.24
N CYS A 1114 7.20 -25.69 56.17
CA CYS A 1114 7.08 -24.39 56.83
C CYS A 1114 8.16 -23.36 56.41
N GLU A 1115 8.78 -23.55 55.23
CA GLU A 1115 9.78 -22.64 54.68
C GLU A 1115 9.12 -21.47 53.93
N SER A 1116 9.71 -20.28 54.04
CA SER A 1116 9.33 -19.07 53.31
C SER A 1116 10.47 -18.56 52.44
N THR A 1117 10.21 -18.26 51.17
CA THR A 1117 11.19 -17.71 50.24
C THR A 1117 10.60 -16.53 49.45
N PHE A 1118 11.40 -15.51 49.11
CA PHE A 1118 10.94 -14.42 48.24
C PHE A 1118 10.98 -14.80 46.74
N GLU A 1119 11.82 -15.77 46.38
CA GLU A 1119 11.86 -16.40 45.07
C GLU A 1119 11.20 -17.79 45.17
N LEU A 1120 10.28 -18.09 44.25
CA LEU A 1120 9.66 -19.40 44.16
C LEU A 1120 10.69 -20.40 43.62
N PRO A 1121 10.87 -21.60 44.21
CA PRO A 1121 11.78 -22.60 43.66
C PRO A 1121 11.44 -22.99 42.22
N PRO A 1122 12.44 -23.41 41.41
CA PRO A 1122 12.22 -23.76 40.03
C PRO A 1122 11.18 -24.87 39.87
N ASN A 1123 10.42 -24.80 38.78
CA ASN A 1123 9.35 -25.72 38.39
C ASN A 1123 8.13 -25.79 39.34
N GLN A 1124 7.97 -24.89 40.32
CA GLN A 1124 6.77 -24.84 41.17
C GLN A 1124 5.63 -24.00 40.59
N GLN A 1125 5.88 -23.15 39.58
CA GLN A 1125 4.84 -22.47 38.80
C GLN A 1125 4.33 -23.39 37.69
N TYR A 1126 3.01 -23.46 37.53
CA TYR A 1126 2.40 -24.34 36.52
C TYR A 1126 2.46 -23.75 35.10
N PRO A 1127 3.05 -24.48 34.13
CA PRO A 1127 2.88 -24.18 32.71
C PRO A 1127 1.41 -24.32 32.27
N PHE A 1128 1.11 -23.91 31.03
CA PHE A 1128 -0.25 -23.90 30.49
C PHE A 1128 -0.96 -25.25 30.68
N ASN A 1129 -0.31 -26.36 30.33
CA ASN A 1129 -0.90 -27.71 30.41
C ASN A 1129 -1.19 -28.19 31.85
N GLN A 1130 -0.55 -27.62 32.88
CA GLN A 1130 -0.77 -27.96 34.29
C GLN A 1130 -1.66 -26.95 35.03
N THR A 1131 -1.90 -25.76 34.47
CA THR A 1131 -2.78 -24.74 35.08
C THR A 1131 -4.22 -25.26 35.13
N GLN A 1132 -4.84 -25.26 36.31
CA GLN A 1132 -6.20 -25.76 36.56
C GLN A 1132 -7.17 -24.64 36.94
N PHE A 1133 -8.45 -24.80 36.59
CA PHE A 1133 -9.50 -23.80 36.81
C PHE A 1133 -10.69 -24.43 37.54
N ALA A 1134 -11.22 -23.75 38.57
CA ALA A 1134 -12.47 -24.14 39.22
C ALA A 1134 -13.52 -23.02 39.06
N ARG A 1135 -14.69 -23.34 38.51
CA ARG A 1135 -15.76 -22.36 38.24
C ARG A 1135 -16.63 -22.12 39.47
N VAL A 1136 -16.84 -20.84 39.77
CA VAL A 1136 -17.78 -20.35 40.78
C VAL A 1136 -18.83 -19.50 40.04
N PRO A 1137 -20.10 -19.94 39.95
CA PRO A 1137 -21.14 -19.16 39.28
C PRO A 1137 -21.53 -17.92 40.09
N TRP A 1138 -21.85 -16.81 39.42
CA TRP A 1138 -22.23 -15.56 40.10
C TRP A 1138 -23.52 -15.72 40.93
N VAL A 1139 -24.46 -16.50 40.41
CA VAL A 1139 -25.68 -16.97 41.08
C VAL A 1139 -25.70 -18.49 40.96
N ALA A 1140 -25.90 -19.22 42.06
CA ALA A 1140 -25.94 -20.69 42.03
C ALA A 1140 -27.13 -21.19 41.20
N GLY A 1141 -26.88 -22.10 40.26
CA GLY A 1141 -27.91 -22.75 39.45
C GLY A 1141 -28.40 -24.08 40.02
N ARG A 1142 -27.65 -24.66 40.97
CA ARG A 1142 -27.94 -25.96 41.59
C ARG A 1142 -27.74 -25.91 43.11
N PRO A 1143 -28.42 -26.77 43.91
CA PRO A 1143 -28.35 -26.74 45.38
C PRO A 1143 -26.95 -26.97 45.99
N HIS A 1144 -26.03 -27.58 45.23
CA HIS A 1144 -24.68 -27.92 45.69
C HIS A 1144 -23.58 -27.03 45.08
N GLU A 1145 -23.95 -26.00 44.30
CA GLU A 1145 -23.01 -25.03 43.73
C GLU A 1145 -22.78 -23.87 44.69
N VAL A 1146 -21.51 -23.57 44.98
CA VAL A 1146 -21.13 -22.39 45.78
C VAL A 1146 -21.25 -21.15 44.89
N SER A 1147 -22.09 -20.18 45.28
CA SER A 1147 -22.18 -18.89 44.57
C SER A 1147 -21.03 -17.95 44.93
N VAL A 1148 -20.76 -16.95 44.09
CA VAL A 1148 -19.78 -15.88 44.40
C VAL A 1148 -20.12 -15.18 45.72
N GLN A 1149 -21.40 -14.96 46.03
CA GLN A 1149 -21.82 -14.36 47.31
C GLN A 1149 -21.47 -15.24 48.50
N ARG A 1150 -21.70 -16.55 48.40
CA ARG A 1150 -21.36 -17.54 49.45
C ARG A 1150 -19.85 -17.62 49.66
N LEU A 1151 -19.06 -17.60 48.58
CA LEU A 1151 -17.60 -17.57 48.64
C LEU A 1151 -17.08 -16.29 49.31
N VAL A 1152 -17.61 -15.12 48.93
CA VAL A 1152 -17.26 -13.82 49.55
C VAL A 1152 -17.52 -13.82 51.05
N GLN A 1153 -18.69 -14.27 51.49
CA GLN A 1153 -19.03 -14.36 52.93
C GLN A 1153 -18.04 -15.23 53.71
N SER A 1154 -17.64 -16.38 53.14
CA SER A 1154 -16.67 -17.28 53.76
C SER A 1154 -15.26 -16.68 53.84
N ILE A 1155 -14.83 -15.94 52.80
CA ILE A 1155 -13.55 -15.21 52.79
C ILE A 1155 -13.55 -14.11 53.85
N GLU A 1156 -14.64 -13.32 53.95
CA GLU A 1156 -14.77 -12.28 54.98
C GLU A 1156 -14.72 -12.86 56.40
N HIS A 1157 -15.41 -13.98 56.64
CA HIS A 1157 -15.37 -14.66 57.92
C HIS A 1157 -13.96 -15.21 58.24
N PHE A 1158 -13.29 -15.81 57.26
CA PHE A 1158 -11.92 -16.32 57.42
C PHE A 1158 -10.93 -15.19 57.75
N CYS A 1159 -10.94 -14.08 57.00
CA CYS A 1159 -10.07 -12.94 57.30
C CYS A 1159 -10.35 -12.36 58.70
N GLN A 1160 -11.62 -12.17 59.08
CA GLN A 1160 -11.99 -11.69 60.42
C GLN A 1160 -11.54 -12.61 61.56
N THR A 1161 -11.48 -13.93 61.33
CA THR A 1161 -11.00 -14.89 62.34
C THR A 1161 -9.48 -14.98 62.41
N MET A 1162 -8.77 -14.74 61.30
CA MET A 1162 -7.30 -14.63 61.28
C MET A 1162 -6.81 -13.32 61.91
N ASP A 1163 -7.38 -12.17 61.55
CA ASP A 1163 -6.98 -10.87 62.12
C ASP A 1163 -7.26 -10.75 63.62
N ARG A 1164 -8.11 -11.62 64.18
CA ARG A 1164 -8.34 -11.77 65.64
C ARG A 1164 -7.35 -12.71 66.34
N LYS A 1165 -6.56 -13.50 65.60
CA LYS A 1165 -5.61 -14.48 66.15
C LYS A 1165 -4.14 -14.02 66.13
N GLY A 1166 -3.85 -12.90 65.46
CA GLY A 1166 -2.50 -12.34 65.29
C GLY A 1166 -1.97 -12.57 63.89
#